data_AF-A0A7W1A6W5-F1
#
_entry.id   AF-A0A7W1A6W5-F1
#
_cell.length_a   1.000
_cell.length_b   1.000
_cell.length_c   1.000
_cell.angle_alpha   90.00
_cell.angle_beta   90.00
_cell.angle_gamma   90.00
#
_symmetry.space_group_name_H-M   'P 1'
#
loop_
_entity.id
_entity.type
_entity.pdbx_description
1 polymer ?
#
loop_
_entity_poly.entity_id
_entity_poly.type
_entity_poly.pdbx_seq_one_letter_code
_entity_poly.pdbx_strand_id
1 'polypeptide(L)'
;ISDIGQISDIGQISDIGQISDIGQISDIGQISDIGQISDIGNLIGLAAPVTGTTRIVRNTHELAGRYYVAISMRSAAAVGQPFSLTISVGEPVDTYVPILSTIPVTFTTPLTDTSIQTLILVDSQRLARFYTGTDTITSTNLLGQLDQLAALPDVAGAVVDLAGYPDIASAYTVWDSQPGNPMAANFVAGHIKSLLYRLAPAYPNLEYLVLVGDDRVIPFRRLRDVALIANERHYATTAATLDGAMALRYFLSDDYYAGLLPLPFQGRELYLPQLASGRLIESPAEIVAAIAAYQAQPTIQPANALVTGYDFLLDQAAAISQSLDLQGINAIDSSLINNDWTAADFRQQTFLANAPDLISINGHFQHHRLLPADPAATVQATEVLSSTNYIGALLFSVGCHSGLNVPDGAAAGTDLDIDWSQAFVRQGATYIGNTGYGYGDSEEIGYSERLMVEFSGLLGYWRNGVPQTVGNALAQAKRRYYTGAGAASFSNYDEKVLAISTLYGLPMLRITMPQTTTVSPDGPPAIALQRSALDGLASRPSISATLELDFTYQASLDSRGTYYQITGDGQAGVQTAAGRPLQPFTSRAIAQPDLLAHGAVLVGGTLSTMQGFDPVVAQVLTDDLYLDSEPAYANPFTYPARPAVINRLLQLDGTMSERLVVVPAQFHSVGASGTGVERLYSAMAFDVYYAPFDTTDFVAPTIWQIATWGNGPVTIEVKASDISSGIQRVLVLHRAASQTTWSRTELPYNAVLETATGYLPVGSVAEYLVQVVDGVGNVTTIAGDSVVASPRMAIYLPITQR
;
A
#
# COMPACT_ATOMS: atom_id res chain seq x y z
N ILE A 1 40.57 18.42 13.27
CA ILE A 1 39.63 19.18 14.11
C ILE A 1 38.38 19.34 13.24
N SER A 2 37.69 18.22 13.01
CA SER A 2 36.50 17.71 13.71
C SER A 2 35.23 18.41 13.21
N ASP A 3 34.62 17.85 12.14
CA ASP A 3 33.19 18.01 11.78
C ASP A 3 32.86 17.19 10.51
N ILE A 4 33.06 15.86 10.57
CA ILE A 4 32.51 14.89 9.59
C ILE A 4 31.96 13.69 10.38
N GLY A 5 31.12 13.98 11.38
CA GLY A 5 30.53 12.98 12.29
C GLY A 5 29.00 12.87 12.23
N GLN A 6 28.31 13.69 11.44
CA GLN A 6 26.84 13.84 11.50
C GLN A 6 26.06 13.14 10.38
N ILE A 7 26.66 12.21 9.64
CA ILE A 7 25.95 11.43 8.59
C ILE A 7 25.67 9.98 9.05
N SER A 8 26.18 9.57 10.22
CA SER A 8 25.89 8.24 10.79
C SER A 8 24.55 8.18 11.55
N ASP A 9 23.85 9.30 11.73
CA ASP A 9 22.65 9.39 12.57
C ASP A 9 21.34 9.21 11.79
N ILE A 10 21.35 9.26 10.45
CA ILE A 10 20.13 9.05 9.64
C ILE A 10 19.72 7.56 9.62
N GLY A 11 20.69 6.64 9.70
CA GLY A 11 20.45 5.21 9.85
C GLY A 11 19.95 4.79 11.24
N GLN A 12 19.89 5.72 12.19
CA GLN A 12 19.28 5.55 13.53
C GLN A 12 17.96 6.31 13.69
N ILE A 13 17.43 6.92 12.62
CA ILE A 13 16.07 7.49 12.59
C ILE A 13 15.00 6.39 12.37
N SER A 14 15.38 5.11 12.31
CA SER A 14 14.43 3.99 12.49
C SER A 14 14.22 3.61 13.97
N ASP A 15 14.92 4.25 14.92
CA ASP A 15 14.68 4.08 16.36
C ASP A 15 13.55 4.99 16.90
N ILE A 16 12.73 5.59 16.01
CA ILE A 16 11.45 6.26 16.34
C ILE A 16 10.30 5.25 16.24
N GLY A 17 10.49 4.10 16.90
CA GLY A 17 9.51 3.00 16.95
C GLY A 17 9.60 2.13 18.21
N GLN A 18 10.55 2.39 19.11
CA GLN A 18 10.61 1.75 20.42
C GLN A 18 10.82 2.81 21.52
N ILE A 19 9.70 3.33 22.02
CA ILE A 19 9.34 3.57 23.45
C ILE A 19 8.01 4.36 23.41
N SER A 20 6.90 3.63 23.34
CA SER A 20 5.60 4.08 23.88
C SER A 20 4.68 2.90 24.21
N ASP A 21 5.03 1.69 23.79
CA ASP A 21 4.45 0.46 24.34
C ASP A 21 4.97 0.22 25.77
N ILE A 22 4.35 0.89 26.75
CA ILE A 22 4.18 0.61 28.20
C ILE A 22 3.94 1.95 28.92
N GLY A 23 2.86 2.64 28.53
CA GLY A 23 2.41 3.89 29.14
C GLY A 23 0.88 3.97 29.26
N GLN A 24 0.27 3.03 30.00
CA GLN A 24 -1.07 3.14 30.61
C GLN A 24 -2.25 3.35 29.64
N ILE A 25 -2.98 2.30 29.25
CA ILE A 25 -4.26 1.92 29.92
C ILE A 25 -4.96 3.14 30.56
N SER A 26 -5.59 3.97 29.73
CA SER A 26 -6.55 5.00 30.14
C SER A 26 -7.79 5.10 29.22
N ASP A 27 -8.03 4.10 28.37
CA ASP A 27 -9.14 4.10 27.40
C ASP A 27 -10.39 3.38 27.95
N ILE A 28 -10.91 3.85 29.09
CA ILE A 28 -12.21 3.37 29.60
C ILE A 28 -13.39 4.23 29.08
N GLY A 29 -13.12 5.34 28.37
CA GLY A 29 -14.14 6.19 27.74
C GLY A 29 -14.42 5.93 26.25
N GLN A 30 -13.55 5.19 25.53
CA GLN A 30 -13.58 5.05 24.08
C GLN A 30 -14.02 3.65 23.61
N ILE A 31 -15.18 3.19 24.07
CA ILE A 31 -15.77 1.93 23.58
C ILE A 31 -16.46 2.12 22.21
N SER A 32 -16.81 3.34 21.79
CA SER A 32 -17.44 3.59 20.47
C SER A 32 -16.46 3.59 19.30
N ASP A 33 -15.19 3.94 19.54
CA ASP A 33 -14.19 4.10 18.48
C ASP A 33 -13.54 2.76 18.08
N ILE A 34 -13.83 1.69 18.84
CA ILE A 34 -13.58 0.30 18.47
C ILE A 34 -14.34 -0.09 17.18
N GLY A 35 -15.42 0.63 16.84
CA GLY A 35 -16.16 0.41 15.59
C GLY A 35 -15.52 0.99 14.32
N GLN A 36 -14.43 1.77 14.43
CA GLN A 36 -13.81 2.47 13.30
C GLN A 36 -12.46 1.90 12.85
N ILE A 37 -11.85 1.02 13.65
CA ILE A 37 -10.65 0.28 13.25
C ILE A 37 -11.10 -0.85 12.32
N SER A 38 -10.30 -1.17 11.30
CA SER A 38 -10.49 -2.29 10.36
C SER A 38 -10.47 -3.69 11.00
N ASP A 39 -10.90 -3.82 12.26
CA ASP A 39 -10.77 -5.00 13.11
C ASP A 39 -12.08 -5.75 13.35
N ILE A 40 -13.14 -5.49 12.59
CA ILE A 40 -14.33 -6.36 12.61
C ILE A 40 -14.22 -7.44 11.52
N GLY A 41 -13.08 -8.12 11.51
CA GLY A 41 -12.95 -9.50 11.02
C GLY A 41 -13.22 -10.56 12.11
N ASN A 42 -13.44 -10.13 13.36
CA ASN A 42 -13.40 -10.99 14.55
C ASN A 42 -14.76 -11.23 15.25
N LEU A 43 -15.89 -10.94 14.59
CA LEU A 43 -17.19 -11.45 15.08
C LEU A 43 -17.25 -12.95 14.81
N ILE A 44 -17.03 -13.76 15.86
CA ILE A 44 -16.85 -15.21 15.70
C ILE A 44 -18.16 -16.00 15.58
N GLY A 45 -19.29 -15.35 15.84
CA GLY A 45 -20.63 -15.89 15.61
C GLY A 45 -21.72 -15.18 16.43
N LEU A 46 -22.97 -15.41 16.05
CA LEU A 46 -24.18 -14.89 16.70
C LEU A 46 -24.98 -16.06 17.30
N ALA A 47 -25.19 -16.07 18.61
CA ALA A 47 -26.05 -17.03 19.29
C ALA A 47 -27.38 -16.37 19.70
N ALA A 48 -28.48 -17.06 19.45
CA ALA A 48 -29.82 -16.60 19.82
C ALA A 48 -30.68 -17.74 20.42
N PRO A 49 -30.31 -18.30 21.58
CA PRO A 49 -31.04 -19.40 22.21
C PRO A 49 -32.43 -18.96 22.69
N VAL A 50 -33.43 -19.81 22.50
CA VAL A 50 -34.77 -19.65 23.09
C VAL A 50 -34.88 -20.47 24.39
N THR A 51 -34.35 -21.70 24.37
CA THR A 51 -34.00 -22.55 25.53
C THR A 51 -32.88 -23.51 25.09
N GLY A 52 -31.92 -23.83 25.97
CA GLY A 52 -30.83 -24.79 25.70
C GLY A 52 -29.44 -24.19 25.42
N THR A 53 -28.41 -25.03 25.44
CA THR A 53 -27.00 -24.65 25.19
C THR A 53 -26.74 -24.43 23.70
N THR A 54 -26.25 -23.25 23.33
CA THR A 54 -25.74 -22.98 21.97
C THR A 54 -24.22 -23.03 21.98
N ARG A 55 -23.61 -23.72 21.01
CA ARG A 55 -22.16 -23.79 20.83
C ARG A 55 -21.78 -23.12 19.51
N ILE A 56 -20.84 -22.19 19.58
CA ILE A 56 -20.15 -21.60 18.43
C ILE A 56 -18.73 -22.15 18.44
N VAL A 57 -18.26 -22.68 17.31
CA VAL A 57 -16.87 -23.08 17.12
C VAL A 57 -16.31 -22.29 15.96
N ARG A 58 -15.23 -21.54 16.18
CA ARG A 58 -14.55 -20.74 15.16
C ARG A 58 -13.07 -21.08 15.20
N ASN A 59 -12.50 -21.45 14.05
CA ASN A 59 -11.06 -21.51 13.90
C ASN A 59 -10.54 -20.07 13.77
N THR A 60 -9.77 -19.62 14.75
CA THR A 60 -9.14 -18.28 14.74
C THR A 60 -7.97 -18.20 13.77
N HIS A 61 -7.53 -19.36 13.27
CA HIS A 61 -6.41 -19.53 12.35
C HIS A 61 -5.18 -18.73 12.76
N GLU A 62 -4.82 -18.82 14.05
CA GLU A 62 -3.68 -18.13 14.66
C GLU A 62 -3.76 -16.59 14.59
N LEU A 63 -4.95 -16.07 14.30
CA LEU A 63 -5.44 -14.73 14.56
C LEU A 63 -5.14 -14.32 16.02
N ALA A 64 -4.24 -13.38 16.30
CA ALA A 64 -4.14 -12.76 17.62
C ALA A 64 -5.02 -11.50 17.62
N GLY A 65 -5.87 -11.31 18.63
CA GLY A 65 -6.73 -10.14 18.71
C GLY A 65 -7.89 -10.27 19.71
N ARG A 66 -8.67 -9.19 19.86
CA ARG A 66 -9.90 -9.21 20.63
C ARG A 66 -11.00 -9.88 19.79
N TYR A 67 -11.49 -11.01 20.28
CA TYR A 67 -12.65 -11.70 19.72
C TYR A 67 -13.92 -11.30 20.45
N TYR A 68 -14.94 -10.93 19.68
CA TYR A 68 -16.22 -10.49 20.24
C TYR A 68 -17.28 -11.57 20.01
N VAL A 69 -18.00 -11.92 21.07
CA VAL A 69 -19.18 -12.80 21.02
C VAL A 69 -20.41 -11.93 21.30
N ALA A 70 -21.27 -11.79 20.31
CA ALA A 70 -22.55 -11.10 20.46
C ALA A 70 -23.66 -12.09 20.84
N ILE A 71 -24.32 -11.84 21.97
CA ILE A 71 -25.44 -12.64 22.46
C ILE A 71 -26.72 -11.82 22.30
N SER A 72 -27.62 -12.28 21.43
CA SER A 72 -28.91 -11.63 21.18
C SER A 72 -30.05 -12.50 21.69
N MET A 73 -31.04 -11.87 22.32
CA MET A 73 -32.20 -12.56 22.89
C MET A 73 -33.38 -12.56 21.91
N ARG A 74 -33.95 -13.74 21.63
CA ARG A 74 -35.08 -13.90 20.67
C ARG A 74 -36.45 -13.50 21.22
N SER A 75 -36.58 -13.16 22.51
CA SER A 75 -37.86 -12.74 23.09
C SER A 75 -37.70 -11.78 24.27
N ALA A 76 -38.71 -10.92 24.49
CA ALA A 76 -38.77 -10.01 25.63
C ALA A 76 -38.75 -10.73 27.00
N ALA A 77 -39.15 -12.01 27.06
CA ALA A 77 -39.16 -12.81 28.29
C ALA A 77 -37.76 -13.21 28.78
N ALA A 78 -36.73 -13.11 27.93
CA ALA A 78 -35.34 -13.42 28.28
C ALA A 78 -34.59 -12.22 28.89
N VAL A 79 -35.16 -11.01 28.83
CA VAL A 79 -34.53 -9.78 29.34
C VAL A 79 -34.39 -9.87 30.86
N GLY A 80 -33.16 -9.74 31.36
CA GLY A 80 -32.85 -9.81 32.80
C GLY A 80 -32.62 -11.22 33.36
N GLN A 81 -32.68 -12.27 32.53
CA GLN A 81 -32.35 -13.63 32.94
C GLN A 81 -30.83 -13.87 32.92
N PRO A 82 -30.27 -14.60 33.90
CA PRO A 82 -28.85 -14.94 33.90
C PRO A 82 -28.52 -15.97 32.81
N PHE A 83 -27.31 -15.89 32.25
CA PHE A 83 -26.75 -16.90 31.35
C PHE A 83 -25.30 -17.21 31.74
N SER A 84 -24.76 -18.31 31.21
CA SER A 84 -23.35 -18.67 31.36
C SER A 84 -22.69 -18.74 29.99
N LEU A 85 -21.58 -18.03 29.83
CA LEU A 85 -20.70 -18.10 28.67
C LEU A 85 -19.43 -18.84 29.06
N THR A 86 -19.17 -19.96 28.40
CA THR A 86 -17.90 -20.69 28.53
C THR A 86 -17.08 -20.46 27.27
N ILE A 87 -15.86 -19.95 27.43
CA ILE A 87 -14.90 -19.76 26.35
C ILE A 87 -13.75 -20.74 26.56
N SER A 88 -13.42 -21.51 25.53
CA SER A 88 -12.23 -22.35 25.48
C SER A 88 -11.41 -21.96 24.25
N VAL A 89 -10.14 -21.59 24.46
CA VAL A 89 -9.18 -21.35 23.37
C VAL A 89 -8.33 -22.60 23.25
N GLY A 90 -8.22 -23.15 22.04
CA GLY A 90 -7.24 -24.20 21.77
C GLY A 90 -5.85 -23.58 21.67
N GLU A 91 -4.83 -24.25 22.22
CA GLU A 91 -3.44 -23.81 22.04
C GLU A 91 -3.09 -23.73 20.54
N PRO A 92 -2.34 -22.70 20.09
CA PRO A 92 -1.79 -22.68 18.75
C PRO A 92 -0.98 -23.95 18.48
N VAL A 93 -1.10 -24.51 17.28
CA VAL A 93 -0.21 -25.57 16.84
C VAL A 93 1.02 -24.90 16.24
N ASP A 94 1.99 -24.55 17.09
CA ASP A 94 3.25 -23.99 16.61
C ASP A 94 4.03 -25.06 15.86
N THR A 95 3.97 -24.99 14.53
CA THR A 95 4.62 -25.97 13.64
C THR A 95 6.15 -25.90 13.76
N TYR A 96 6.69 -24.72 14.10
CA TYR A 96 8.11 -24.46 14.20
C TYR A 96 8.46 -23.74 15.50
N VAL A 97 9.64 -24.06 16.04
CA VAL A 97 10.19 -23.34 17.21
C VAL A 97 10.63 -21.93 16.77
N PRO A 98 10.34 -20.88 17.56
CA PRO A 98 10.81 -19.53 17.27
C PRO A 98 12.34 -19.45 17.15
N ILE A 99 12.83 -18.68 16.19
CA ILE A 99 14.26 -18.43 16.02
C ILE A 99 14.64 -17.27 16.94
N LEU A 100 15.43 -17.55 17.97
CA LEU A 100 15.86 -16.57 18.98
C LEU A 100 17.26 -15.99 18.71
N SER A 101 17.94 -16.48 17.68
CA SER A 101 19.25 -15.97 17.27
C SER A 101 19.15 -14.52 16.83
N THR A 102 20.14 -13.70 17.20
CA THR A 102 20.21 -12.29 16.81
C THR A 102 20.76 -12.14 15.40
N ILE A 103 20.32 -11.09 14.70
CA ILE A 103 20.89 -10.67 13.42
C ILE A 103 22.04 -9.69 13.71
N PRO A 104 23.24 -9.89 13.15
CA PRO A 104 24.37 -8.98 13.37
C PRO A 104 24.11 -7.64 12.66
N VAL A 105 24.49 -6.54 13.31
CA VAL A 105 24.46 -5.17 12.75
C VAL A 105 25.86 -4.64 12.44
N THR A 106 26.87 -5.51 12.51
CA THR A 106 28.29 -5.16 12.54
C THR A 106 29.02 -5.45 11.23
N PHE A 107 28.31 -5.61 10.11
CA PHE A 107 28.99 -5.80 8.82
C PHE A 107 29.88 -4.60 8.49
N THR A 108 31.05 -4.88 7.94
CA THR A 108 32.02 -3.85 7.54
C THR A 108 31.41 -2.96 6.46
N THR A 109 31.40 -1.65 6.69
CA THR A 109 30.97 -0.67 5.68
C THR A 109 32.08 -0.49 4.64
N PRO A 110 31.79 -0.63 3.34
CA PRO A 110 32.73 -0.31 2.28
C PRO A 110 33.15 1.17 2.30
N LEU A 111 34.22 1.50 1.59
CA LEU A 111 34.55 2.91 1.34
C LEU A 111 33.45 3.55 0.50
N THR A 112 33.16 4.83 0.78
CA THR A 112 32.17 5.58 0.02
C THR A 112 32.58 5.69 -1.45
N ASP A 113 31.66 5.33 -2.33
CA ASP A 113 31.83 5.43 -3.79
C ASP A 113 30.57 6.03 -4.42
N THR A 114 30.68 7.24 -4.95
CA THR A 114 29.57 7.94 -5.61
C THR A 114 29.35 7.50 -7.05
N SER A 115 30.24 6.68 -7.62
CA SER A 115 30.08 6.18 -8.98
C SER A 115 29.09 5.01 -9.06
N ILE A 116 28.88 4.30 -7.96
CA ILE A 116 28.00 3.13 -7.90
C ILE A 116 26.52 3.56 -7.83
N GLN A 117 25.72 2.99 -8.72
CA GLN A 117 24.25 3.16 -8.82
C GLN A 117 23.49 1.86 -8.62
N THR A 118 24.14 0.70 -8.77
CA THR A 118 23.48 -0.62 -8.64
C THR A 118 24.20 -1.51 -7.64
N LEU A 119 23.45 -2.13 -6.73
CA LEU A 119 23.92 -3.31 -6.00
C LEU A 119 23.45 -4.59 -6.69
N ILE A 120 24.38 -5.51 -6.96
CA ILE A 120 24.08 -6.83 -7.55
C ILE A 120 24.39 -7.89 -6.49
N LEU A 121 23.35 -8.44 -5.87
CA LEU A 121 23.48 -9.46 -4.83
C LEU A 121 23.43 -10.86 -5.47
N VAL A 122 24.41 -11.69 -5.14
CA VAL A 122 24.48 -13.09 -5.58
C VAL A 122 24.95 -13.96 -4.42
N ASP A 123 24.52 -15.20 -4.32
CA ASP A 123 25.17 -16.19 -3.45
C ASP A 123 25.76 -17.31 -4.31
N SER A 124 27.07 -17.25 -4.54
CA SER A 124 27.76 -18.18 -5.43
C SER A 124 27.75 -19.61 -4.89
N GLN A 125 27.76 -19.81 -3.56
CA GLN A 125 27.74 -21.14 -2.98
C GLN A 125 26.35 -21.78 -3.05
N ARG A 126 25.28 -21.01 -2.88
CA ARG A 126 23.90 -21.48 -3.06
C ARG A 126 23.64 -21.88 -4.50
N LEU A 127 23.98 -21.02 -5.45
CA LEU A 127 23.83 -21.33 -6.89
C LEU A 127 24.60 -22.60 -7.26
N ALA A 128 25.83 -22.77 -6.77
CA ALA A 128 26.64 -23.96 -7.03
C ALA A 128 26.09 -25.23 -6.36
N ARG A 129 25.30 -25.09 -5.29
CA ARG A 129 24.62 -26.21 -4.61
C ARG A 129 23.41 -26.70 -5.38
N PHE A 130 22.60 -25.79 -5.93
CA PHE A 130 21.36 -26.17 -6.63
C PHE A 130 21.59 -26.50 -8.11
N TYR A 131 22.50 -25.80 -8.78
CA TYR A 131 22.79 -26.01 -10.20
C TYR A 131 24.10 -26.76 -10.38
N THR A 132 23.96 -28.08 -10.53
CA THR A 132 25.08 -29.02 -10.73
C THR A 132 24.97 -29.69 -12.10
N GLY A 133 26.07 -30.26 -12.61
CA GLY A 133 26.07 -30.94 -13.91
C GLY A 133 26.57 -30.03 -15.05
N THR A 134 25.76 -29.83 -16.09
CA THR A 134 26.18 -29.08 -17.29
C THR A 134 25.89 -27.59 -17.22
N ASP A 135 24.84 -27.19 -16.52
CA ASP A 135 24.48 -25.79 -16.28
C ASP A 135 24.93 -25.39 -14.87
N THR A 136 26.08 -24.72 -14.79
CA THR A 136 26.76 -24.38 -13.54
C THR A 136 27.34 -22.98 -13.65
N ILE A 137 27.58 -22.33 -12.52
CA ILE A 137 28.25 -21.01 -12.46
C ILE A 137 29.56 -21.01 -13.25
N THR A 138 30.33 -22.10 -13.15
CA THR A 138 31.63 -22.23 -13.83
C THR A 138 31.48 -22.43 -15.33
N SER A 139 30.54 -23.28 -15.78
CA SER A 139 30.37 -23.55 -17.21
C SER A 139 29.80 -22.36 -17.97
N THR A 140 28.99 -21.52 -17.31
CA THR A 140 28.43 -20.30 -17.91
C THR A 140 29.26 -19.05 -17.65
N ASN A 141 30.32 -19.15 -16.84
CA ASN A 141 31.11 -18.00 -16.36
C ASN A 141 30.24 -16.91 -15.71
N LEU A 142 29.22 -17.30 -14.95
CA LEU A 142 28.20 -16.39 -14.43
C LEU A 142 28.80 -15.22 -13.64
N LEU A 143 29.75 -15.47 -12.71
CA LEU A 143 30.37 -14.38 -11.92
C LEU A 143 31.10 -13.38 -12.82
N GLY A 144 31.81 -13.86 -13.85
CA GLY A 144 32.46 -12.98 -14.83
C GLY A 144 31.44 -12.19 -15.69
N GLN A 145 30.26 -12.75 -15.97
CA GLN A 145 29.18 -12.03 -16.64
C GLN A 145 28.57 -10.94 -15.74
N LEU A 146 28.42 -11.20 -14.44
CA LEU A 146 27.98 -10.19 -13.47
C LEU A 146 29.00 -9.05 -13.32
N ASP A 147 30.29 -9.36 -13.29
CA ASP A 147 31.35 -8.33 -13.28
C ASP A 147 31.33 -7.47 -14.55
N GLN A 148 31.08 -8.10 -15.71
CA GLN A 148 30.94 -7.37 -16.98
C GLN A 148 29.69 -6.49 -17.01
N LEU A 149 28.56 -6.99 -16.48
CA LEU A 149 27.33 -6.22 -16.32
C LEU A 149 27.57 -5.01 -15.40
N ALA A 150 28.21 -5.23 -14.24
CA ALA A 150 28.51 -4.18 -13.26
C ALA A 150 29.38 -3.07 -13.84
N ALA A 151 30.31 -3.41 -14.74
CA ALA A 151 31.20 -2.45 -15.39
C ALA A 151 30.53 -1.58 -16.46
N LEU A 152 29.28 -1.88 -16.88
CA LEU A 152 28.57 -1.06 -17.85
C LEU A 152 28.25 0.32 -17.24
N PRO A 153 28.48 1.43 -17.97
CA PRO A 153 28.20 2.78 -17.44
C PRO A 153 26.76 3.00 -16.99
N ASP A 154 25.80 2.34 -17.64
CA ASP A 154 24.37 2.44 -17.34
C ASP A 154 23.92 1.55 -16.18
N VAL A 155 24.78 0.63 -15.74
CA VAL A 155 24.57 -0.21 -14.56
C VAL A 155 25.33 0.37 -13.38
N ALA A 156 26.59 0.74 -13.59
CA ALA A 156 27.51 1.26 -12.59
C ALA A 156 27.41 0.45 -11.28
N GLY A 157 27.66 -0.85 -11.39
CA GLY A 157 27.31 -1.84 -10.38
C GLY A 157 28.45 -2.19 -9.43
N ALA A 158 28.06 -2.63 -8.23
CA ALA A 158 28.92 -3.37 -7.32
C ALA A 158 28.34 -4.77 -7.09
N VAL A 159 29.11 -5.81 -7.43
CA VAL A 159 28.75 -7.21 -7.19
C VAL A 159 29.10 -7.57 -5.74
N VAL A 160 28.10 -8.09 -5.02
CA VAL A 160 28.24 -8.53 -3.63
C VAL A 160 27.90 -10.01 -3.53
N ASP A 161 28.92 -10.83 -3.35
CA ASP A 161 28.75 -12.26 -3.12
C ASP A 161 28.47 -12.56 -1.64
N LEU A 162 27.23 -12.95 -1.34
CA LEU A 162 26.72 -13.26 -0.02
C LEU A 162 27.45 -14.46 0.62
N ALA A 163 28.03 -15.35 -0.20
CA ALA A 163 28.83 -16.47 0.27
C ALA A 163 30.11 -16.03 1.04
N GLY A 164 30.54 -14.78 0.84
CA GLY A 164 31.66 -14.17 1.56
C GLY A 164 31.35 -13.79 3.02
N TYR A 165 30.10 -13.92 3.47
CA TYR A 165 29.64 -13.46 4.79
C TYR A 165 29.28 -14.65 5.69
N PRO A 166 30.13 -15.01 6.69
CA PRO A 166 29.91 -16.18 7.54
C PRO A 166 28.58 -16.18 8.31
N ASP A 167 28.09 -15.01 8.72
CA ASP A 167 26.82 -14.90 9.44
C ASP A 167 25.63 -15.22 8.52
N ILE A 168 25.68 -14.80 7.25
CA ILE A 168 24.66 -15.13 6.24
C ILE A 168 24.71 -16.64 5.92
N ALA A 169 25.90 -17.20 5.74
CA ALA A 169 26.07 -18.65 5.54
C ALA A 169 25.54 -19.48 6.73
N SER A 170 25.70 -18.97 7.95
CA SER A 170 25.15 -19.59 9.16
C SER A 170 23.63 -19.51 9.20
N ALA A 171 23.03 -18.38 8.80
CA ALA A 171 21.58 -18.25 8.66
C ALA A 171 21.02 -19.23 7.61
N TYR A 172 21.72 -19.43 6.49
CA TYR A 172 21.32 -20.43 5.50
C TYR A 172 21.36 -21.86 6.04
N THR A 173 22.34 -22.19 6.88
CA THR A 173 22.40 -23.50 7.55
C THR A 173 21.17 -23.74 8.43
N VAL A 174 20.66 -22.69 9.11
CA VAL A 174 19.40 -22.77 9.87
C VAL A 174 18.22 -23.04 8.95
N TRP A 175 18.12 -22.33 7.83
CA TRP A 175 17.03 -22.53 6.88
C TRP A 175 17.07 -23.90 6.20
N ASP A 176 18.26 -24.39 5.83
CA ASP A 176 18.44 -25.71 5.24
C ASP A 176 17.96 -26.87 6.10
N SER A 177 18.04 -26.70 7.43
CA SER A 177 17.54 -27.71 8.37
C SER A 177 16.00 -27.79 8.44
N GLN A 178 15.31 -26.79 7.90
CA GLN A 178 13.86 -26.62 7.95
C GLN A 178 13.36 -25.78 6.75
N PRO A 179 13.47 -26.29 5.51
CA PRO A 179 13.24 -25.50 4.30
C PRO A 179 11.83 -24.90 4.20
N GLY A 180 10.81 -25.59 4.75
CA GLY A 180 9.43 -25.10 4.81
C GLY A 180 9.15 -24.05 5.90
N ASN A 181 10.12 -23.69 6.74
CA ASN A 181 9.93 -22.71 7.82
C ASN A 181 10.06 -21.27 7.31
N PRO A 182 8.97 -20.47 7.24
CA PRO A 182 9.03 -19.08 6.79
C PRO A 182 9.89 -18.20 7.69
N MET A 183 9.98 -18.49 9.00
CA MET A 183 10.84 -17.74 9.93
C MET A 183 12.33 -17.95 9.62
N ALA A 184 12.71 -19.15 9.17
CA ALA A 184 14.10 -19.46 8.84
C ALA A 184 14.54 -18.79 7.53
N ALA A 185 13.68 -18.76 6.53
CA ALA A 185 13.88 -17.94 5.33
C ALA A 185 13.97 -16.45 5.68
N ASN A 186 13.07 -15.97 6.55
CA ASN A 186 13.09 -14.59 7.04
C ASN A 186 14.32 -14.25 7.87
N PHE A 187 14.92 -15.23 8.54
CA PHE A 187 16.17 -15.06 9.28
C PHE A 187 17.33 -14.76 8.33
N VAL A 188 17.41 -15.46 7.19
CA VAL A 188 18.34 -15.15 6.10
C VAL A 188 18.07 -13.76 5.53
N ALA A 189 16.81 -13.48 5.16
CA ALA A 189 16.43 -12.18 4.61
C ALA A 189 16.83 -11.03 5.54
N GLY A 190 16.65 -11.20 6.85
CA GLY A 190 17.06 -10.22 7.86
C GLY A 190 18.57 -9.98 7.90
N HIS A 191 19.40 -11.02 7.70
CA HIS A 191 20.86 -10.83 7.59
C HIS A 191 21.25 -10.06 6.33
N ILE A 192 20.62 -10.38 5.19
CA ILE A 192 20.84 -9.66 3.93
C ILE A 192 20.41 -8.19 4.07
N LYS A 193 19.27 -7.93 4.71
CA LYS A 193 18.79 -6.57 4.98
C LYS A 193 19.74 -5.79 5.89
N SER A 194 20.26 -6.43 6.93
CA SER A 194 21.25 -5.81 7.81
C SER A 194 22.55 -5.48 7.05
N LEU A 195 22.99 -6.34 6.13
CA LEU A 195 24.10 -6.02 5.23
C LEU A 195 23.77 -4.82 4.33
N LEU A 196 22.57 -4.76 3.76
CA LEU A 196 22.12 -3.62 2.93
C LEU A 196 22.15 -2.29 3.69
N TYR A 197 21.83 -2.26 4.99
CA TYR A 197 21.97 -1.07 5.82
C TYR A 197 23.43 -0.59 5.99
N ARG A 198 24.41 -1.46 5.73
CA ARG A 198 25.84 -1.08 5.71
C ARG A 198 26.32 -0.71 4.32
N LEU A 199 25.75 -1.31 3.26
CA LEU A 199 26.12 -1.04 1.87
C LEU A 199 25.51 0.25 1.35
N ALA A 200 24.21 0.48 1.55
CA ALA A 200 23.50 1.62 0.94
C ALA A 200 24.12 2.99 1.30
N PRO A 201 24.48 3.28 2.56
CA PRO A 201 25.15 4.55 2.90
C PRO A 201 26.54 4.72 2.28
N ALA A 202 27.21 3.62 1.87
CA ALA A 202 28.48 3.69 1.16
C ALA A 202 28.32 4.10 -0.30
N TYR A 203 27.11 4.05 -0.86
CA TYR A 203 26.83 4.37 -2.26
C TYR A 203 25.73 5.45 -2.36
N PRO A 204 26.09 6.75 -2.21
CA PRO A 204 25.10 7.83 -2.13
C PRO A 204 24.20 8.00 -3.37
N ASN A 205 24.63 7.50 -4.53
CA ASN A 205 23.87 7.55 -5.79
C ASN A 205 23.17 6.21 -6.11
N LEU A 206 23.01 5.33 -5.11
CA LEU A 206 22.37 4.04 -5.29
C LEU A 206 20.90 4.21 -5.70
N GLU A 207 20.54 3.58 -6.80
CA GLU A 207 19.21 3.65 -7.42
C GLU A 207 18.59 2.27 -7.62
N TYR A 208 19.43 1.25 -7.87
CA TYR A 208 19.01 -0.07 -8.27
C TYR A 208 19.49 -1.20 -7.35
N LEU A 209 18.68 -2.24 -7.24
CA LEU A 209 19.01 -3.49 -6.58
C LEU A 209 18.71 -4.67 -7.51
N VAL A 210 19.72 -5.50 -7.81
CA VAL A 210 19.56 -6.73 -8.58
C VAL A 210 19.76 -7.93 -7.67
N LEU A 211 18.75 -8.81 -7.62
CA LEU A 211 18.82 -10.08 -6.90
C LEU A 211 19.10 -11.21 -7.91
N VAL A 212 20.20 -11.95 -7.72
CA VAL A 212 20.61 -13.01 -8.64
C VAL A 212 20.31 -14.38 -8.05
N GLY A 213 19.39 -15.10 -8.70
CA GLY A 213 18.90 -16.42 -8.35
C GLY A 213 17.44 -16.41 -7.92
N ASP A 214 16.87 -17.61 -7.82
CA ASP A 214 15.52 -17.86 -7.31
C ASP A 214 15.42 -17.66 -5.78
N ASP A 215 14.25 -18.04 -5.25
CA ASP A 215 13.97 -18.03 -3.83
C ASP A 215 14.93 -18.89 -2.98
N ARG A 216 15.42 -20.03 -3.51
CA ARG A 216 16.34 -20.93 -2.80
C ARG A 216 17.71 -20.28 -2.64
N VAL A 217 18.10 -19.44 -3.60
CA VAL A 217 19.36 -18.67 -3.60
C VAL A 217 19.21 -17.44 -2.72
N ILE A 218 18.34 -16.49 -3.08
CA ILE A 218 18.03 -15.29 -2.29
C ILE A 218 16.53 -15.32 -1.95
N PRO A 219 16.15 -15.59 -0.69
CA PRO A 219 14.74 -15.76 -0.33
C PRO A 219 13.97 -14.47 -0.59
N PHE A 220 12.78 -14.58 -1.16
CA PHE A 220 11.78 -13.54 -0.98
C PHE A 220 11.53 -13.33 0.52
N ARG A 221 11.17 -12.12 0.96
CA ARG A 221 10.67 -11.97 2.33
C ARG A 221 9.30 -12.63 2.43
N ARG A 222 9.11 -13.47 3.45
CA ARG A 222 7.79 -14.03 3.80
C ARG A 222 7.08 -13.01 4.67
N LEU A 223 6.10 -12.32 4.10
CA LEU A 223 5.24 -11.37 4.80
C LEU A 223 3.93 -12.05 5.20
N ARG A 224 3.43 -11.75 6.40
CA ARG A 224 2.24 -12.42 6.93
C ARG A 224 1.02 -12.00 6.11
N ASP A 225 0.33 -13.00 5.57
CA ASP A 225 -0.92 -12.86 4.83
C ASP A 225 -2.09 -12.80 5.82
N VAL A 226 -2.52 -11.58 6.10
CA VAL A 226 -3.73 -11.30 6.89
C VAL A 226 -4.94 -11.00 6.01
N ALA A 227 -4.84 -11.15 4.67
CA ALA A 227 -5.98 -11.04 3.78
C ALA A 227 -7.00 -12.14 4.08
N LEU A 228 -8.29 -11.76 4.15
CA LEU A 228 -9.38 -12.70 4.43
C LEU A 228 -9.88 -13.37 3.15
N ILE A 229 -9.83 -12.64 2.04
CA ILE A 229 -10.13 -13.11 0.69
C ILE A 229 -8.82 -13.44 -0.02
N ALA A 230 -8.79 -14.57 -0.73
CA ALA A 230 -7.63 -15.01 -1.51
C ALA A 230 -6.33 -15.06 -0.68
N ASN A 231 -6.40 -15.73 0.48
CA ASN A 231 -5.22 -15.95 1.34
C ASN A 231 -4.31 -17.03 0.72
N GLU A 232 -2.99 -16.85 0.77
CA GLU A 232 -2.02 -17.75 0.12
C GLU A 232 -2.14 -19.22 0.55
N ARG A 233 -2.71 -19.50 1.73
CA ARG A 233 -3.00 -20.88 2.18
C ARG A 233 -3.81 -21.71 1.19
N HIS A 234 -4.63 -21.06 0.37
CA HIS A 234 -5.48 -21.74 -0.61
C HIS A 234 -4.66 -22.22 -1.81
N TYR A 235 -3.51 -21.61 -2.05
CA TYR A 235 -2.59 -21.97 -3.12
C TYR A 235 -1.46 -22.91 -2.69
N ALA A 236 -1.28 -23.12 -1.38
CA ALA A 236 -0.14 -23.86 -0.82
C ALA A 236 0.10 -25.24 -1.46
N THR A 237 -0.96 -26.03 -1.73
CA THR A 237 -0.82 -27.36 -2.32
C THR A 237 -0.38 -27.33 -3.80
N THR A 238 -0.49 -26.18 -4.45
CA THR A 238 -0.11 -25.95 -5.84
C THR A 238 1.35 -25.49 -5.95
N ALA A 239 1.88 -24.84 -4.91
CA ALA A 239 3.19 -24.17 -4.91
C ALA A 239 4.31 -24.99 -4.25
N ALA A 240 4.37 -26.31 -4.52
CA ALA A 240 5.46 -27.23 -4.17
C ALA A 240 6.39 -26.81 -3.00
N THR A 241 7.63 -26.39 -3.26
CA THR A 241 8.66 -26.02 -2.25
C THR A 241 8.33 -24.81 -1.39
N LEU A 242 7.28 -24.06 -1.74
CA LEU A 242 6.78 -22.88 -1.04
C LEU A 242 5.54 -23.18 -0.19
N ASP A 243 5.04 -24.42 -0.23
CA ASP A 243 3.83 -24.88 0.47
C ASP A 243 3.86 -24.58 1.97
N GLY A 244 5.00 -24.78 2.63
CA GLY A 244 5.16 -24.54 4.07
C GLY A 244 4.96 -23.08 4.46
N ALA A 245 5.44 -22.14 3.63
CA ALA A 245 5.21 -20.71 3.86
C ALA A 245 3.74 -20.34 3.59
N MET A 246 3.19 -20.77 2.46
CA MET A 246 1.82 -20.42 2.06
C MET A 246 0.77 -21.03 3.01
N ALA A 247 0.93 -22.30 3.43
CA ALA A 247 0.05 -22.96 4.38
C ALA A 247 -0.02 -22.19 5.73
N LEU A 248 1.11 -21.60 6.12
CA LEU A 248 1.25 -20.75 7.31
C LEU A 248 0.88 -19.28 7.07
N ARG A 249 0.20 -18.97 5.95
CA ARG A 249 -0.26 -17.61 5.59
C ARG A 249 0.89 -16.65 5.36
N TYR A 250 1.81 -16.98 4.46
CA TYR A 250 2.81 -16.03 4.01
C TYR A 250 2.73 -15.81 2.51
N PHE A 251 2.80 -14.55 2.10
CA PHE A 251 3.08 -14.16 0.72
C PHE A 251 4.53 -13.69 0.58
N LEU A 252 5.01 -13.63 -0.65
CA LEU A 252 6.43 -13.44 -0.99
C LEU A 252 6.68 -12.04 -1.57
N SER A 253 7.73 -11.35 -1.11
CA SER A 253 8.05 -10.00 -1.59
C SER A 253 9.55 -9.70 -1.62
N ASP A 254 10.00 -9.05 -2.69
CA ASP A 254 11.34 -8.46 -2.80
C ASP A 254 11.41 -7.00 -2.33
N ASP A 255 10.26 -6.33 -2.17
CA ASP A 255 10.19 -4.94 -1.66
C ASP A 255 10.85 -4.81 -0.28
N TYR A 256 10.91 -5.91 0.48
CA TYR A 256 11.66 -5.98 1.74
C TYR A 256 13.11 -5.55 1.59
N TYR A 257 13.80 -5.90 0.49
CA TYR A 257 15.19 -5.51 0.29
C TYR A 257 15.31 -4.07 -0.20
N ALA A 258 14.42 -3.67 -1.11
CA ALA A 258 14.41 -2.34 -1.73
C ALA A 258 13.86 -1.21 -0.82
N GLY A 259 13.03 -1.55 0.15
CA GLY A 259 12.42 -0.62 1.11
C GLY A 259 13.32 -0.40 2.33
N LEU A 260 14.38 0.38 2.17
CA LEU A 260 15.36 0.71 3.22
C LEU A 260 14.82 1.67 4.30
N LEU A 261 13.67 2.30 4.07
CA LEU A 261 12.98 3.14 5.05
C LEU A 261 11.56 2.57 5.27
N PRO A 262 11.43 1.48 6.06
CA PRO A 262 10.12 0.87 6.31
C PRO A 262 9.20 1.81 7.10
N LEU A 263 7.90 1.72 6.82
CA LEU A 263 6.87 2.51 7.49
C LEU A 263 6.15 1.65 8.55
N PRO A 264 5.71 2.22 9.68
CA PRO A 264 4.87 1.50 10.63
C PRO A 264 3.50 1.22 10.00
N PHE A 265 3.05 -0.03 10.08
CA PHE A 265 1.76 -0.48 9.57
C PHE A 265 1.25 -1.67 10.39
N GLN A 266 0.11 -1.52 11.07
CA GLN A 266 -0.54 -2.60 11.84
C GLN A 266 0.39 -3.34 12.84
N GLY A 267 1.26 -2.61 13.54
CA GLY A 267 2.21 -3.20 14.50
C GLY A 267 3.40 -3.93 13.86
N ARG A 268 3.60 -3.75 12.55
CA ARG A 268 4.74 -4.27 11.78
C ARG A 268 5.25 -3.21 10.79
N GLU A 269 6.21 -3.60 9.97
CA GLU A 269 6.78 -2.76 8.92
C GLU A 269 6.06 -3.00 7.59
N LEU A 270 5.73 -1.90 6.90
CA LEU A 270 5.36 -1.83 5.50
C LEU A 270 6.59 -1.43 4.68
N TYR A 271 6.90 -2.20 3.64
CA TYR A 271 8.06 -1.96 2.79
C TYR A 271 7.64 -1.33 1.47
N LEU A 272 7.91 -0.03 1.31
CA LEU A 272 7.79 0.66 0.03
C LEU A 272 9.19 0.81 -0.56
N PRO A 273 9.42 0.45 -1.83
CA PRO A 273 10.76 0.48 -2.41
C PRO A 273 11.28 1.92 -2.53
N GLN A 274 12.47 2.20 -1.97
CA GLN A 274 13.27 3.38 -2.31
C GLN A 274 14.19 3.11 -3.50
N LEU A 275 14.67 1.88 -3.63
CA LEU A 275 15.45 1.40 -4.78
C LEU A 275 14.53 0.71 -5.79
N ALA A 276 14.85 0.81 -7.07
CA ALA A 276 14.23 -0.02 -8.09
C ALA A 276 14.85 -1.42 -8.08
N SER A 277 14.07 -2.45 -7.71
CA SER A 277 14.55 -3.83 -7.64
C SER A 277 14.12 -4.67 -8.85
N GLY A 278 15.00 -5.57 -9.28
CA GLY A 278 14.69 -6.63 -10.24
C GLY A 278 15.42 -7.92 -9.90
N ARG A 279 14.87 -9.05 -10.34
CA ARG A 279 15.42 -10.38 -10.07
C ARG A 279 15.82 -11.10 -11.34
N LEU A 280 17.00 -11.73 -11.35
CA LEU A 280 17.46 -12.61 -12.41
C LEU A 280 17.27 -14.07 -11.98
N ILE A 281 16.48 -14.83 -12.73
CA ILE A 281 16.15 -16.25 -12.48
C ILE A 281 16.33 -17.08 -13.78
N GLU A 282 16.42 -18.42 -13.74
CA GLU A 282 16.62 -19.25 -12.55
C GLU A 282 18.01 -19.85 -12.54
N SER A 283 18.34 -20.59 -13.60
CA SER A 283 19.61 -21.28 -13.74
C SER A 283 20.75 -20.33 -14.15
N PRO A 284 22.02 -20.73 -13.96
CA PRO A 284 23.16 -19.93 -14.42
C PRO A 284 23.09 -19.59 -15.92
N ALA A 285 22.64 -20.49 -16.78
CA ALA A 285 22.52 -20.22 -18.22
C ALA A 285 21.38 -19.23 -18.53
N GLU A 286 20.25 -19.34 -17.85
CA GLU A 286 19.10 -18.43 -18.01
C GLU A 286 19.44 -17.01 -17.53
N ILE A 287 20.11 -16.89 -16.38
CA ILE A 287 20.59 -15.61 -15.85
C ILE A 287 21.56 -14.96 -16.85
N VAL A 288 22.51 -15.72 -17.40
CA VAL A 288 23.44 -15.20 -18.42
C VAL A 288 22.69 -14.79 -19.70
N ALA A 289 21.66 -15.53 -20.11
CA ALA A 289 20.82 -15.17 -21.25
C ALA A 289 20.06 -13.85 -21.02
N ALA A 290 19.50 -13.64 -19.83
CA ALA A 290 18.85 -12.38 -19.46
C ALA A 290 19.82 -11.19 -19.46
N ILE A 291 21.05 -11.39 -18.96
CA ILE A 291 22.12 -10.37 -19.04
C ILE A 291 22.47 -10.06 -20.49
N ALA A 292 22.61 -11.08 -21.33
CA ALA A 292 22.92 -10.91 -22.75
C ALA A 292 21.80 -10.17 -23.51
N ALA A 293 20.52 -10.46 -23.19
CA ALA A 293 19.38 -9.77 -23.76
C ALA A 293 19.38 -8.27 -23.43
N TYR A 294 19.66 -7.91 -22.18
CA TYR A 294 19.83 -6.50 -21.77
C TYR A 294 21.02 -5.84 -22.47
N GLN A 295 22.17 -6.51 -22.57
CA GLN A 295 23.34 -5.96 -23.26
C GLN A 295 23.08 -5.73 -24.75
N ALA A 296 22.29 -6.60 -25.38
CA ALA A 296 21.88 -6.43 -26.76
C ALA A 296 20.90 -5.27 -26.95
N GLN A 297 20.00 -5.05 -25.99
CA GLN A 297 18.97 -4.03 -26.05
C GLN A 297 18.72 -3.37 -24.67
N PRO A 298 19.60 -2.44 -24.24
CA PRO A 298 19.50 -1.80 -22.92
C PRO A 298 18.40 -0.72 -22.86
N THR A 299 17.66 -0.53 -23.94
CA THR A 299 16.56 0.42 -24.04
C THR A 299 15.43 -0.18 -24.89
N ILE A 300 14.23 -0.20 -24.34
CA ILE A 300 12.99 -0.52 -25.06
C ILE A 300 12.48 0.75 -25.73
N GLN A 301 12.18 0.66 -27.04
CA GLN A 301 11.58 1.73 -27.83
C GLN A 301 10.29 1.19 -28.47
N PRO A 302 9.20 1.09 -27.70
CA PRO A 302 8.04 0.34 -28.14
C PRO A 302 7.32 1.05 -29.29
N ALA A 303 7.00 0.29 -30.33
CA ALA A 303 6.25 0.74 -31.49
C ALA A 303 4.83 0.12 -31.55
N ASN A 304 4.65 -1.03 -30.92
CA ASN A 304 3.36 -1.71 -30.81
C ASN A 304 3.12 -2.24 -29.39
N ALA A 305 1.86 -2.61 -29.12
CA ALA A 305 1.48 -3.23 -27.87
C ALA A 305 0.37 -4.27 -28.09
N LEU A 306 0.30 -5.26 -27.20
CA LEU A 306 -0.83 -6.18 -27.04
C LEU A 306 -1.41 -5.99 -25.64
N VAL A 307 -2.72 -5.82 -25.54
CA VAL A 307 -3.42 -5.72 -24.26
C VAL A 307 -4.57 -6.73 -24.24
N THR A 308 -4.58 -7.59 -23.23
CA THR A 308 -5.68 -8.53 -22.97
C THR A 308 -6.48 -8.08 -21.76
N GLY A 309 -7.76 -8.48 -21.71
CA GLY A 309 -8.62 -8.27 -20.55
C GLY A 309 -10.00 -8.89 -20.77
N TYR A 310 -10.58 -9.42 -19.71
CA TYR A 310 -11.95 -9.92 -19.67
C TYR A 310 -12.44 -9.89 -18.21
N ASP A 311 -13.73 -10.09 -18.02
CA ASP A 311 -14.39 -10.02 -16.72
C ASP A 311 -14.15 -8.64 -16.06
N PHE A 312 -13.91 -8.61 -14.75
CA PHE A 312 -13.58 -7.40 -14.02
C PHE A 312 -12.32 -6.68 -14.51
N LEU A 313 -11.45 -7.30 -15.32
CA LEU A 313 -10.21 -6.69 -15.83
C LEU A 313 -10.41 -5.86 -17.11
N LEU A 314 -11.64 -5.72 -17.61
CA LEU A 314 -11.93 -5.01 -18.86
C LEU A 314 -11.64 -3.51 -18.78
N ASP A 315 -12.00 -2.88 -17.67
CA ASP A 315 -11.78 -1.46 -17.43
C ASP A 315 -10.29 -1.14 -17.28
N GLN A 316 -9.54 -1.98 -16.58
CA GLN A 316 -8.08 -1.92 -16.49
C GLN A 316 -7.45 -2.02 -17.88
N ALA A 317 -7.82 -3.03 -18.68
CA ALA A 317 -7.28 -3.24 -20.00
C ALA A 317 -7.56 -2.05 -20.93
N ALA A 318 -8.76 -1.45 -20.83
CA ALA A 318 -9.12 -0.24 -21.56
C ALA A 318 -8.28 0.97 -21.10
N ALA A 319 -8.10 1.17 -19.79
CA ALA A 319 -7.30 2.26 -19.23
C ALA A 319 -5.82 2.15 -19.59
N ILE A 320 -5.24 0.94 -19.58
CA ILE A 320 -3.87 0.70 -20.02
C ILE A 320 -3.73 0.99 -21.51
N SER A 321 -4.67 0.51 -22.34
CA SER A 321 -4.67 0.81 -23.79
C SER A 321 -4.71 2.32 -24.05
N GLN A 322 -5.57 3.06 -23.33
CA GLN A 322 -5.64 4.52 -23.44
C GLN A 322 -4.33 5.20 -22.99
N SER A 323 -3.72 4.72 -21.90
CA SER A 323 -2.46 5.25 -21.40
C SER A 323 -1.31 5.07 -22.40
N LEU A 324 -1.26 3.92 -23.08
CA LEU A 324 -0.26 3.64 -24.12
C LEU A 324 -0.50 4.48 -25.39
N ASP A 325 -1.76 4.69 -25.80
CA ASP A 325 -2.14 5.55 -26.92
C ASP A 325 -1.74 7.02 -26.66
N LEU A 326 -2.00 7.54 -25.45
CA LEU A 326 -1.56 8.88 -25.03
C LEU A 326 -0.04 9.06 -25.03
N GLN A 327 0.69 7.96 -24.85
CA GLN A 327 2.16 7.91 -24.94
C GLN A 327 2.66 7.61 -26.37
N GLY A 328 1.77 7.60 -27.35
CA GLY A 328 2.07 7.57 -28.79
C GLY A 328 2.21 6.19 -29.41
N ILE A 329 1.79 5.12 -28.74
CA ILE A 329 1.72 3.78 -29.33
C ILE A 329 0.46 3.69 -30.21
N ASN A 330 0.63 3.81 -31.52
CA ASN A 330 -0.51 3.79 -32.45
C ASN A 330 -0.92 2.37 -32.91
N ALA A 331 -0.09 1.36 -32.65
CA ALA A 331 -0.32 -0.03 -33.04
C ALA A 331 -0.61 -0.88 -31.81
N ILE A 332 -1.78 -0.66 -31.19
CA ILE A 332 -2.24 -1.43 -30.04
C ILE A 332 -3.22 -2.50 -30.53
N ASP A 333 -2.89 -3.77 -30.31
CA ASP A 333 -3.84 -4.86 -30.46
C ASP A 333 -4.72 -4.95 -29.21
N SER A 334 -5.96 -4.47 -29.33
CA SER A 334 -7.01 -4.54 -28.32
C SER A 334 -8.07 -5.60 -28.66
N SER A 335 -7.78 -6.53 -29.59
CA SER A 335 -8.73 -7.56 -30.02
C SER A 335 -9.06 -8.57 -28.92
N LEU A 336 -8.24 -8.64 -27.87
CA LEU A 336 -8.41 -9.53 -26.71
C LEU A 336 -8.92 -8.78 -25.46
N ILE A 337 -9.58 -7.62 -25.65
CA ILE A 337 -10.29 -6.89 -24.58
C ILE A 337 -11.80 -7.15 -24.75
N ASN A 338 -12.25 -8.32 -24.32
CA ASN A 338 -13.65 -8.77 -24.35
C ASN A 338 -13.81 -10.11 -23.61
N ASN A 339 -15.05 -10.57 -23.43
CA ASN A 339 -15.37 -11.79 -22.69
C ASN A 339 -15.41 -13.07 -23.55
N ASP A 340 -14.93 -13.04 -24.80
CA ASP A 340 -15.15 -14.13 -25.76
C ASP A 340 -13.86 -14.74 -26.32
N TRP A 341 -12.69 -14.19 -26.02
CA TRP A 341 -11.44 -14.68 -26.61
C TRP A 341 -10.97 -16.02 -26.05
N THR A 342 -10.45 -16.85 -26.93
CA THR A 342 -10.06 -18.24 -26.64
C THR A 342 -8.55 -18.39 -26.45
N ALA A 343 -8.14 -19.57 -25.96
CA ALA A 343 -6.74 -19.97 -25.94
C ALA A 343 -6.07 -19.93 -27.32
N ALA A 344 -6.82 -20.11 -28.41
CA ALA A 344 -6.30 -20.05 -29.77
C ALA A 344 -6.02 -18.61 -30.21
N ASP A 345 -6.93 -17.68 -29.87
CA ASP A 345 -6.76 -16.26 -30.15
C ASP A 345 -5.54 -15.70 -29.42
N PHE A 346 -5.37 -16.04 -28.14
CA PHE A 346 -4.20 -15.65 -27.36
C PHE A 346 -2.89 -16.12 -28.00
N ARG A 347 -2.82 -17.40 -28.40
CA ARG A 347 -1.65 -17.97 -29.10
C ARG A 347 -1.34 -17.22 -30.38
N GLN A 348 -2.36 -16.90 -31.17
CA GLN A 348 -2.19 -16.22 -32.45
C GLN A 348 -1.62 -14.79 -32.29
N GLN A 349 -1.95 -14.09 -31.21
CA GLN A 349 -1.46 -12.72 -30.99
C GLN A 349 -0.17 -12.66 -30.16
N THR A 350 0.11 -13.67 -29.34
CA THR A 350 1.25 -13.64 -28.40
C THR A 350 2.46 -14.44 -28.90
N PHE A 351 2.25 -15.58 -29.55
CA PHE A 351 3.32 -16.49 -29.99
C PHE A 351 3.69 -16.26 -31.46
N LEU A 352 4.11 -15.04 -31.76
CA LEU A 352 4.55 -14.59 -33.08
C LEU A 352 6.03 -14.90 -33.31
N ALA A 353 6.57 -14.64 -34.50
CA ALA A 353 8.02 -14.76 -34.73
C ALA A 353 8.81 -13.75 -33.87
N ASN A 354 8.31 -12.51 -33.77
CA ASN A 354 8.76 -11.51 -32.81
C ASN A 354 7.55 -11.08 -31.99
N ALA A 355 7.72 -11.04 -30.67
CA ALA A 355 6.68 -10.57 -29.77
C ALA A 355 6.37 -9.08 -30.00
N PRO A 356 5.16 -8.60 -29.64
CA PRO A 356 4.92 -7.18 -29.45
C PRO A 356 5.90 -6.58 -28.40
N ASP A 357 6.24 -5.31 -28.56
CA ASP A 357 7.23 -4.63 -27.72
C ASP A 357 6.72 -4.43 -26.28
N LEU A 358 5.42 -4.18 -26.12
CA LEU A 358 4.72 -4.13 -24.84
C LEU A 358 3.57 -5.13 -24.80
N ILE A 359 3.47 -5.91 -23.72
CA ILE A 359 2.37 -6.86 -23.54
C ILE A 359 1.79 -6.75 -22.12
N SER A 360 0.53 -6.32 -22.02
CA SER A 360 -0.23 -6.37 -20.78
C SER A 360 -1.14 -7.61 -20.83
N ILE A 361 -0.78 -8.65 -20.08
CA ILE A 361 -1.54 -9.90 -20.03
C ILE A 361 -2.45 -9.88 -18.81
N ASN A 362 -3.68 -9.38 -18.96
CA ASN A 362 -4.66 -9.37 -17.87
C ASN A 362 -5.68 -10.52 -18.09
N GLY A 363 -5.76 -11.40 -17.11
CA GLY A 363 -6.62 -12.59 -17.08
C GLY A 363 -6.44 -13.40 -15.80
N HIS A 364 -7.09 -14.56 -15.70
CA HIS A 364 -6.94 -15.47 -14.57
C HIS A 364 -5.72 -16.37 -14.76
N PHE A 365 -4.91 -16.54 -13.71
CA PHE A 365 -3.61 -17.21 -13.79
C PHE A 365 -3.42 -18.25 -12.71
N GLN A 366 -2.56 -19.20 -13.04
CA GLN A 366 -1.72 -19.90 -12.09
C GLN A 366 -0.26 -19.71 -12.54
N HIS A 367 0.71 -19.99 -11.68
CA HIS A 367 2.13 -19.80 -12.01
C HIS A 367 2.58 -20.48 -13.32
N HIS A 368 1.94 -21.59 -13.71
CA HIS A 368 2.28 -22.37 -14.91
C HIS A 368 1.25 -22.29 -16.04
N ARG A 369 0.10 -21.60 -15.87
CA ARG A 369 -0.94 -21.52 -16.91
C ARG A 369 -1.83 -20.29 -16.83
N LEU A 370 -2.36 -19.89 -17.98
CA LEU A 370 -3.35 -18.83 -18.16
C LEU A 370 -4.70 -19.47 -18.49
N LEU A 371 -5.76 -18.95 -17.87
CA LEU A 371 -7.15 -19.25 -18.20
C LEU A 371 -7.65 -18.10 -19.11
N PRO A 372 -8.01 -18.37 -20.37
CA PRO A 372 -8.64 -17.42 -21.26
C PRO A 372 -10.08 -17.03 -20.85
N ALA A 373 -10.65 -16.05 -21.54
CA ALA A 373 -12.05 -15.67 -21.35
C ALA A 373 -13.01 -16.85 -21.64
N ASP A 374 -12.75 -17.61 -22.71
CA ASP A 374 -13.35 -18.93 -22.90
C ASP A 374 -12.53 -20.01 -22.14
N PRO A 375 -13.09 -20.62 -21.09
CA PRO A 375 -12.37 -21.59 -20.26
C PRO A 375 -12.27 -22.99 -20.89
N ALA A 376 -12.68 -23.18 -22.16
CA ALA A 376 -12.62 -24.49 -22.84
C ALA A 376 -11.20 -25.06 -22.99
N ALA A 377 -10.17 -24.22 -23.00
CA ALA A 377 -8.77 -24.62 -23.06
C ALA A 377 -7.86 -23.62 -22.31
N THR A 378 -6.74 -24.08 -21.78
CA THR A 378 -5.72 -23.22 -21.13
C THR A 378 -4.52 -22.97 -22.05
N VAL A 379 -3.71 -21.98 -21.68
CA VAL A 379 -2.39 -21.72 -22.27
C VAL A 379 -1.33 -22.00 -21.21
N GLN A 380 -0.34 -22.83 -21.54
CA GLN A 380 0.72 -23.24 -20.60
C GLN A 380 1.94 -22.32 -20.74
N ALA A 381 2.63 -22.05 -19.63
CA ALA A 381 3.87 -21.26 -19.64
C ALA A 381 4.97 -21.90 -20.52
N THR A 382 5.00 -23.24 -20.61
CA THR A 382 5.92 -23.98 -21.49
C THR A 382 5.76 -23.64 -22.98
N GLU A 383 4.61 -23.12 -23.41
CA GLU A 383 4.37 -22.72 -24.81
C GLU A 383 5.17 -21.46 -25.21
N VAL A 384 5.56 -20.63 -24.23
CA VAL A 384 6.47 -19.49 -24.44
C VAL A 384 7.83 -19.96 -24.95
N LEU A 385 8.24 -21.20 -24.59
CA LEU A 385 9.52 -21.78 -25.01
C LEU A 385 9.57 -22.19 -26.49
N SER A 386 8.52 -21.89 -27.25
CA SER A 386 8.48 -22.00 -28.70
C SER A 386 9.37 -20.95 -29.39
N SER A 387 9.27 -20.79 -30.72
CA SER A 387 10.20 -19.99 -31.52
C SER A 387 9.98 -18.47 -31.48
N THR A 388 9.28 -17.93 -30.47
CA THR A 388 9.03 -16.50 -30.35
C THR A 388 10.22 -15.78 -29.72
N ASN A 389 10.72 -14.74 -30.39
CA ASN A 389 11.74 -13.87 -29.82
C ASN A 389 11.11 -12.78 -28.95
N TYR A 390 11.49 -12.73 -27.67
CA TYR A 390 11.04 -11.72 -26.70
C TYR A 390 12.13 -10.73 -26.29
N ILE A 391 13.31 -10.77 -26.92
CA ILE A 391 14.37 -9.79 -26.65
C ILE A 391 13.83 -8.38 -26.91
N GLY A 392 13.93 -7.51 -25.89
CA GLY A 392 13.46 -6.13 -25.98
C GLY A 392 11.96 -5.94 -25.71
N ALA A 393 11.22 -7.00 -25.36
CA ALA A 393 9.83 -6.90 -24.95
C ALA A 393 9.71 -6.67 -23.44
N LEU A 394 8.76 -5.82 -23.04
CA LEU A 394 8.30 -5.66 -21.66
C LEU A 394 6.91 -6.23 -21.52
N LEU A 395 6.77 -7.21 -20.64
CA LEU A 395 5.52 -7.87 -20.32
C LEU A 395 5.13 -7.60 -18.87
N PHE A 396 3.84 -7.42 -18.61
CA PHE A 396 3.35 -7.31 -17.24
C PHE A 396 1.94 -7.88 -17.09
N SER A 397 1.62 -8.35 -15.89
CA SER A 397 0.33 -8.98 -15.58
C SER A 397 -0.11 -8.68 -14.13
N VAL A 398 -1.43 -8.59 -13.94
CA VAL A 398 -2.05 -8.60 -12.61
C VAL A 398 -2.55 -9.98 -12.18
N GLY A 399 -2.46 -10.99 -13.04
CA GLY A 399 -3.03 -12.32 -12.78
C GLY A 399 -2.43 -12.98 -11.54
N CYS A 400 -3.25 -13.78 -10.85
CA CYS A 400 -2.86 -14.52 -9.65
C CYS A 400 -1.65 -15.43 -9.90
N HIS A 401 -0.61 -15.28 -9.07
CA HIS A 401 0.63 -16.06 -9.14
C HIS A 401 1.34 -16.02 -10.51
N SER A 402 0.98 -15.08 -11.38
CA SER A 402 1.60 -14.90 -12.71
C SER A 402 3.11 -14.64 -12.63
N GLY A 403 3.57 -14.02 -11.54
CA GLY A 403 4.98 -13.82 -11.23
C GLY A 403 5.47 -14.68 -10.08
N LEU A 404 4.83 -15.80 -9.74
CA LEU A 404 5.37 -16.73 -8.74
C LEU A 404 6.39 -17.66 -9.41
N ASN A 405 7.67 -17.47 -9.11
CA ASN A 405 8.71 -18.42 -9.49
C ASN A 405 8.70 -19.63 -8.56
N VAL A 406 8.36 -20.81 -9.10
CA VAL A 406 8.34 -22.08 -8.36
C VAL A 406 9.49 -22.95 -8.89
N PRO A 407 10.51 -23.23 -8.08
CA PRO A 407 11.71 -23.82 -8.64
C PRO A 407 11.57 -25.20 -9.28
N ASP A 408 12.27 -25.40 -10.40
CA ASP A 408 12.20 -26.62 -11.22
C ASP A 408 12.39 -27.91 -10.41
N GLY A 409 11.66 -28.97 -10.77
CA GLY A 409 11.78 -30.30 -10.17
C GLY A 409 11.21 -30.40 -8.75
N ALA A 410 10.57 -29.33 -8.26
CA ALA A 410 9.88 -29.31 -6.98
C ALA A 410 8.50 -29.99 -7.03
N ALA A 411 7.85 -30.00 -8.19
CA ALA A 411 6.47 -30.49 -8.36
C ALA A 411 6.42 -31.90 -8.99
N ALA A 412 5.38 -32.67 -8.65
CA ALA A 412 5.13 -33.98 -9.25
C ALA A 412 4.42 -33.82 -10.62
N GLY A 413 5.16 -33.45 -11.67
CA GLY A 413 4.66 -33.39 -13.05
C GLY A 413 5.38 -32.34 -13.90
N THR A 414 5.74 -32.69 -15.14
CA THR A 414 6.55 -31.85 -16.04
C THR A 414 5.89 -30.54 -16.48
N ASP A 415 4.56 -30.44 -16.36
CA ASP A 415 3.79 -29.26 -16.75
C ASP A 415 3.78 -28.15 -15.67
N LEU A 416 4.33 -28.45 -14.49
CA LEU A 416 4.50 -27.53 -13.35
C LEU A 416 5.94 -27.03 -13.21
N ASP A 417 6.87 -27.56 -14.01
CA ASP A 417 8.30 -27.28 -13.89
C ASP A 417 8.72 -25.95 -14.54
N ILE A 418 7.86 -25.32 -15.34
CA ILE A 418 8.13 -24.00 -15.94
C ILE A 418 7.02 -23.04 -15.54
N ASP A 419 7.39 -21.96 -14.86
CA ASP A 419 6.50 -20.86 -14.54
C ASP A 419 6.62 -19.71 -15.56
N TRP A 420 5.62 -18.82 -15.59
CA TRP A 420 5.58 -17.69 -16.53
C TRP A 420 6.79 -16.76 -16.42
N SER A 421 7.26 -16.50 -15.19
CA SER A 421 8.39 -15.60 -14.96
C SER A 421 9.68 -16.17 -15.56
N GLN A 422 9.96 -17.45 -15.32
CA GLN A 422 11.08 -18.15 -15.92
C GLN A 422 10.92 -18.23 -17.45
N ALA A 423 9.73 -18.57 -17.94
CA ALA A 423 9.50 -18.80 -19.37
C ALA A 423 9.76 -17.54 -20.22
N PHE A 424 9.27 -16.38 -19.79
CA PHE A 424 9.48 -15.12 -20.51
C PHE A 424 10.92 -14.62 -20.40
N VAL A 425 11.50 -14.64 -19.20
CA VAL A 425 12.88 -14.17 -18.96
C VAL A 425 13.88 -15.02 -19.74
N ARG A 426 13.66 -16.34 -19.80
CA ARG A 426 14.48 -17.26 -20.60
C ARG A 426 14.48 -16.93 -22.09
N GLN A 427 13.42 -16.33 -22.62
CA GLN A 427 13.34 -15.86 -24.01
C GLN A 427 13.82 -14.42 -24.21
N GLY A 428 14.43 -13.81 -23.18
CA GLY A 428 15.03 -12.48 -23.24
C GLY A 428 14.08 -11.33 -22.91
N ALA A 429 12.89 -11.61 -22.40
CA ALA A 429 11.94 -10.58 -22.00
C ALA A 429 12.29 -9.95 -20.64
N THR A 430 11.71 -8.79 -20.37
CA THR A 430 11.56 -8.26 -19.00
C THR A 430 10.10 -8.44 -18.57
N TYR A 431 9.87 -8.98 -17.37
CA TYR A 431 8.54 -9.41 -16.93
C TYR A 431 8.17 -8.89 -15.55
N ILE A 432 6.95 -8.38 -15.38
CA ILE A 432 6.37 -8.03 -14.08
C ILE A 432 5.15 -8.91 -13.82
N GLY A 433 5.09 -9.57 -12.67
CA GLY A 433 3.94 -10.40 -12.30
C GLY A 433 3.73 -10.45 -10.80
N ASN A 434 2.56 -10.95 -10.39
CA ASN A 434 2.22 -11.10 -8.97
C ASN A 434 2.71 -12.44 -8.44
N THR A 435 3.46 -12.44 -7.34
CA THR A 435 3.88 -13.67 -6.61
C THR A 435 2.74 -14.31 -5.81
N GLY A 436 1.60 -13.64 -5.68
CA GLY A 436 0.43 -14.11 -4.93
C GLY A 436 -0.87 -13.79 -5.66
N TYR A 437 -1.98 -13.87 -4.93
CA TYR A 437 -3.29 -13.46 -5.43
C TYR A 437 -3.33 -11.97 -5.79
N GLY A 438 -3.62 -11.68 -7.06
CA GLY A 438 -3.93 -10.33 -7.53
C GLY A 438 -5.36 -9.96 -7.19
N TYR A 439 -5.63 -8.67 -7.01
CA TYR A 439 -6.96 -8.19 -6.66
C TYR A 439 -7.42 -7.13 -7.65
N GLY A 440 -8.73 -7.13 -7.92
CA GLY A 440 -9.44 -6.07 -8.62
C GLY A 440 -10.67 -5.60 -7.86
N ASP A 441 -11.39 -4.63 -8.43
CA ASP A 441 -12.76 -4.30 -8.01
C ASP A 441 -13.75 -4.60 -9.13
N SER A 442 -15.00 -4.86 -8.75
CA SER A 442 -16.08 -5.19 -9.67
C SER A 442 -16.44 -4.09 -10.70
N GLU A 443 -16.22 -2.82 -10.39
CA GLU A 443 -16.70 -1.70 -11.26
C GLU A 443 -15.66 -0.64 -11.55
N GLU A 444 -14.66 -0.54 -10.67
CA GLU A 444 -13.68 0.52 -10.70
C GLU A 444 -12.29 -0.08 -10.67
N ILE A 445 -11.33 0.66 -11.22
CA ILE A 445 -9.94 0.24 -11.23
C ILE A 445 -9.39 0.31 -9.79
N GLY A 446 -9.36 -0.85 -9.12
CA GLY A 446 -8.88 -1.02 -7.75
C GLY A 446 -7.60 -1.84 -7.66
N TYR A 447 -6.91 -1.79 -6.51
CA TYR A 447 -5.90 -2.79 -6.15
C TYR A 447 -4.82 -3.05 -7.23
N SER A 448 -4.61 -4.30 -7.67
CA SER A 448 -3.58 -4.65 -8.66
C SER A 448 -3.82 -3.94 -10.00
N GLU A 449 -5.09 -3.70 -10.35
CA GLU A 449 -5.47 -2.98 -11.56
C GLU A 449 -4.94 -1.55 -11.52
N ARG A 450 -5.22 -0.86 -10.43
CA ARG A 450 -4.74 0.51 -10.19
C ARG A 450 -3.22 0.58 -10.21
N LEU A 451 -2.52 -0.38 -9.60
CA LEU A 451 -1.05 -0.38 -9.62
C LEU A 451 -0.50 -0.47 -11.04
N MET A 452 -1.06 -1.32 -11.91
CA MET A 452 -0.58 -1.47 -13.28
C MET A 452 -1.02 -0.35 -14.22
N VAL A 453 -2.15 0.31 -13.96
CA VAL A 453 -2.53 1.55 -14.66
C VAL A 453 -1.57 2.69 -14.32
N GLU A 454 -1.22 2.86 -13.04
CA GLU A 454 -0.21 3.83 -12.59
C GLU A 454 1.17 3.54 -13.20
N PHE A 455 1.60 2.27 -13.19
CA PHE A 455 2.84 1.83 -13.83
C PHE A 455 2.86 2.17 -15.32
N SER A 456 1.78 1.85 -16.04
CA SER A 456 1.67 2.12 -17.48
C SER A 456 1.75 3.61 -17.78
N GLY A 457 1.12 4.46 -16.97
CA GLY A 457 1.20 5.93 -17.10
C GLY A 457 2.58 6.51 -16.81
N LEU A 458 3.42 5.80 -16.05
CA LEU A 458 4.77 6.26 -15.67
C LEU A 458 5.85 5.92 -16.69
N LEU A 459 5.58 5.04 -17.67
CA LEU A 459 6.57 4.61 -18.67
C LEU A 459 7.13 5.79 -19.50
N GLY A 460 6.29 6.77 -19.80
CA GLY A 460 6.64 7.97 -20.56
C GLY A 460 7.15 9.14 -19.72
N TYR A 461 7.22 9.01 -18.39
CA TYR A 461 7.60 10.11 -17.49
C TYR A 461 9.12 10.19 -17.28
N TRP A 462 9.74 11.28 -17.72
CA TRP A 462 11.17 11.57 -17.60
C TRP A 462 11.43 12.53 -16.45
N ARG A 463 11.63 11.99 -15.24
CA ARG A 463 11.96 12.79 -14.05
C ARG A 463 13.25 13.57 -14.30
N ASN A 464 13.19 14.89 -14.15
CA ASN A 464 14.32 15.81 -14.39
C ASN A 464 14.96 15.67 -15.78
N GLY A 465 14.19 15.24 -16.79
CA GLY A 465 14.68 15.04 -18.16
C GLY A 465 15.55 13.78 -18.34
N VAL A 466 15.65 12.91 -17.33
CA VAL A 466 16.33 11.62 -17.42
C VAL A 466 15.36 10.57 -17.97
N PRO A 467 15.75 9.76 -18.97
CA PRO A 467 14.92 8.67 -19.47
C PRO A 467 14.45 7.73 -18.37
N GLN A 468 13.19 7.31 -18.45
CA GLN A 468 12.60 6.38 -17.50
C GLN A 468 13.25 4.99 -17.61
N THR A 469 13.26 4.27 -16.48
CA THR A 469 13.59 2.83 -16.45
C THR A 469 12.39 2.03 -15.94
N VAL A 470 12.27 0.78 -16.37
CA VAL A 470 11.16 -0.11 -15.98
C VAL A 470 11.06 -0.26 -14.46
N GLY A 471 12.20 -0.48 -13.77
CA GLY A 471 12.21 -0.63 -12.32
C GLY A 471 11.82 0.65 -11.58
N ASN A 472 12.28 1.82 -12.05
CA ASN A 472 11.88 3.10 -11.46
C ASN A 472 10.40 3.41 -11.68
N ALA A 473 9.85 3.09 -12.86
CA ALA A 473 8.43 3.24 -13.11
C ALA A 473 7.60 2.39 -12.13
N LEU A 474 7.97 1.13 -11.91
CA LEU A 474 7.28 0.25 -10.95
C LEU A 474 7.42 0.75 -9.50
N ALA A 475 8.63 1.11 -9.08
CA ALA A 475 8.87 1.62 -7.73
C ALA A 475 8.12 2.95 -7.48
N GLN A 476 8.08 3.85 -8.48
CA GLN A 476 7.29 5.08 -8.41
C GLN A 476 5.78 4.79 -8.37
N ALA A 477 5.28 3.83 -9.16
CA ALA A 477 3.88 3.41 -9.14
C ALA A 477 3.45 2.95 -7.75
N LYS A 478 4.25 2.10 -7.10
CA LYS A 478 3.99 1.62 -5.73
C LYS A 478 3.95 2.76 -4.71
N ARG A 479 4.88 3.71 -4.80
CA ARG A 479 4.91 4.89 -3.92
C ARG A 479 3.72 5.83 -4.15
N ARG A 480 3.34 6.05 -5.41
CA ARG A 480 2.15 6.85 -5.78
C ARG A 480 0.86 6.20 -5.31
N TYR A 481 0.73 4.89 -5.45
CA TYR A 481 -0.40 4.12 -4.94
C TYR A 481 -0.60 4.40 -3.44
N TYR A 482 0.45 4.23 -2.64
CA TYR A 482 0.40 4.47 -1.20
C TYR A 482 0.11 5.94 -0.86
N THR A 483 0.85 6.87 -1.47
CA THR A 483 0.71 8.31 -1.16
C THR A 483 -0.60 8.91 -1.68
N GLY A 484 -1.28 8.25 -2.62
CA GLY A 484 -2.62 8.57 -3.10
C GLY A 484 -3.75 7.87 -2.34
N ALA A 485 -3.47 7.15 -1.26
CA ALA A 485 -4.49 6.50 -0.44
C ALA A 485 -5.22 7.53 0.44
N GLY A 486 -6.55 7.48 0.46
CA GLY A 486 -7.39 8.32 1.30
C GLY A 486 -7.37 7.89 2.76
N ALA A 487 -7.96 8.72 3.62
CA ALA A 487 -8.06 8.41 5.04
C ALA A 487 -8.78 7.07 5.27
N ALA A 488 -8.14 6.17 6.01
CA ALA A 488 -8.65 4.82 6.30
C ALA A 488 -9.00 3.96 5.06
N SER A 489 -8.37 4.25 3.91
CA SER A 489 -8.58 3.48 2.66
C SER A 489 -7.56 2.36 2.47
N PHE A 490 -6.32 2.56 2.92
CA PHE A 490 -5.24 1.58 2.75
C PHE A 490 -5.41 0.42 3.72
N SER A 491 -5.42 -0.80 3.19
CA SER A 491 -5.74 -2.05 3.89
C SER A 491 -4.64 -3.10 3.72
N ASN A 492 -4.87 -4.27 4.32
CA ASN A 492 -4.04 -5.46 4.11
C ASN A 492 -4.07 -5.98 2.66
N TYR A 493 -5.15 -5.72 1.91
CA TYR A 493 -5.19 -6.04 0.48
C TYR A 493 -4.23 -5.15 -0.30
N ASP A 494 -4.21 -3.84 -0.01
CA ASP A 494 -3.31 -2.88 -0.63
C ASP A 494 -1.84 -3.19 -0.34
N GLU A 495 -1.50 -3.53 0.90
CA GLU A 495 -0.15 -3.99 1.24
C GLU A 495 0.25 -5.21 0.40
N LYS A 496 -0.64 -6.20 0.30
CA LYS A 496 -0.37 -7.42 -0.46
C LYS A 496 -0.18 -7.10 -1.95
N VAL A 497 -1.06 -6.29 -2.55
CA VAL A 497 -0.95 -5.81 -3.94
C VAL A 497 0.42 -5.22 -4.23
N LEU A 498 0.87 -4.29 -3.37
CA LEU A 498 2.16 -3.64 -3.56
C LEU A 498 3.30 -4.64 -3.45
N ALA A 499 3.26 -5.49 -2.44
CA ALA A 499 4.36 -6.37 -2.09
C ALA A 499 4.56 -7.55 -3.05
N ILE A 500 3.49 -8.07 -3.68
CA ILE A 500 3.58 -9.24 -4.56
C ILE A 500 3.99 -8.90 -6.00
N SER A 501 3.83 -7.65 -6.42
CA SER A 501 4.20 -7.21 -7.77
C SER A 501 5.73 -7.19 -7.93
N THR A 502 6.27 -8.15 -8.66
CA THR A 502 7.71 -8.44 -8.74
C THR A 502 8.21 -8.28 -10.16
N LEU A 503 9.35 -7.58 -10.31
CA LEU A 503 10.05 -7.41 -11.58
C LEU A 503 11.13 -8.49 -11.74
N TYR A 504 11.02 -9.26 -12.82
CA TYR A 504 12.03 -10.19 -13.30
C TYR A 504 12.75 -9.60 -14.52
N GLY A 505 14.08 -9.51 -14.42
CA GLY A 505 14.93 -8.75 -15.34
C GLY A 505 15.71 -7.65 -14.63
N LEU A 506 16.34 -6.79 -15.43
CA LEU A 506 17.21 -5.72 -14.92
C LEU A 506 16.43 -4.42 -14.71
N PRO A 507 16.38 -3.86 -13.48
CA PRO A 507 15.52 -2.73 -13.15
C PRO A 507 15.92 -1.42 -13.85
N MET A 508 17.20 -1.29 -14.21
CA MET A 508 17.74 -0.14 -14.95
C MET A 508 17.49 -0.21 -16.46
N LEU A 509 16.75 -1.20 -16.96
CA LEU A 509 16.33 -1.25 -18.36
C LEU A 509 15.54 0.01 -18.72
N ARG A 510 16.08 0.80 -19.65
CA ARG A 510 15.45 2.06 -20.07
C ARG A 510 14.24 1.77 -20.94
N ILE A 511 13.27 2.66 -20.87
CA ILE A 511 12.14 2.70 -21.79
C ILE A 511 11.98 4.11 -22.34
N THR A 512 11.83 4.20 -23.66
CA THR A 512 11.58 5.46 -24.37
C THR A 512 10.32 5.33 -25.17
N MET A 513 9.20 5.76 -24.58
CA MET A 513 7.91 5.83 -25.24
C MET A 513 7.96 6.82 -26.43
N PRO A 514 7.15 6.64 -27.49
CA PRO A 514 7.13 7.55 -28.62
C PRO A 514 6.81 9.00 -28.26
N GLN A 515 5.96 9.22 -27.25
CA GLN A 515 5.71 10.51 -26.62
C GLN A 515 6.10 10.42 -25.14
N THR A 516 6.92 11.37 -24.69
CA THR A 516 7.40 11.44 -23.31
C THR A 516 7.03 12.78 -22.70
N THR A 517 6.99 12.82 -21.37
CA THR A 517 6.71 14.03 -20.61
C THR A 517 7.70 14.21 -19.48
N THR A 518 8.09 15.45 -19.22
CA THR A 518 8.85 15.84 -18.01
C THR A 518 7.94 16.43 -16.93
N VAL A 519 6.64 16.59 -17.23
CA VAL A 519 5.65 17.04 -16.26
C VAL A 519 5.40 15.92 -15.27
N SER A 520 5.56 16.22 -13.98
CA SER A 520 5.31 15.25 -12.93
C SER A 520 3.88 14.72 -12.99
N PRO A 521 3.66 13.41 -12.89
CA PRO A 521 2.32 12.82 -12.76
C PRO A 521 1.64 13.22 -11.44
N ASP A 522 2.38 13.78 -10.48
CA ASP A 522 1.84 14.36 -9.25
C ASP A 522 1.27 15.78 -9.44
N GLY A 523 1.48 16.37 -10.62
CA GLY A 523 1.29 17.80 -10.86
C GLY A 523 2.35 18.68 -10.18
N PRO A 524 2.35 20.00 -10.45
CA PRO A 524 3.14 20.93 -9.64
C PRO A 524 2.60 20.99 -8.20
N PRO A 525 3.42 21.41 -7.21
CA PRO A 525 2.92 21.68 -5.87
C PRO A 525 1.74 22.65 -5.92
N ALA A 526 0.62 22.26 -5.31
CA ALA A 526 -0.62 23.04 -5.33
C ALA A 526 -0.59 24.25 -4.39
N ILE A 527 0.42 24.31 -3.52
CA ILE A 527 0.65 25.40 -2.58
C ILE A 527 1.96 26.09 -2.94
N ALA A 528 1.93 27.43 -2.96
CA ALA A 528 3.13 28.25 -3.05
C ALA A 528 3.20 29.13 -1.78
N LEU A 529 4.19 28.87 -0.92
CA LEU A 529 4.39 29.68 0.29
C LEU A 529 4.92 31.07 -0.07
N GLN A 530 4.27 32.11 0.44
CA GLN A 530 4.76 33.48 0.29
C GLN A 530 5.98 33.71 1.20
N ARG A 531 6.93 34.54 0.75
CA ARG A 531 8.14 34.86 1.53
C ARG A 531 7.83 35.44 2.92
N SER A 532 6.76 36.23 3.05
CA SER A 532 6.28 36.76 4.32
C SER A 532 5.83 35.68 5.31
N ALA A 533 5.36 34.53 4.83
CA ALA A 533 5.05 33.38 5.68
C ALA A 533 6.35 32.75 6.20
N LEU A 534 7.37 32.59 5.34
CA LEU A 534 8.67 32.05 5.72
C LEU A 534 9.39 32.91 6.77
N ASP A 535 9.31 34.25 6.66
CA ASP A 535 9.84 35.17 7.68
C ASP A 535 9.19 34.94 9.06
N GLY A 536 7.96 34.40 9.09
CA GLY A 536 7.23 34.05 10.30
C GLY A 536 7.84 32.90 11.11
N LEU A 537 8.62 32.01 10.49
CA LEU A 537 9.29 30.88 11.16
C LEU A 537 10.33 31.35 12.19
N ALA A 538 10.86 32.57 12.06
CA ALA A 538 11.72 33.16 13.08
C ALA A 538 10.99 33.46 14.41
N SER A 539 9.65 33.45 14.38
CA SER A 539 8.79 33.85 15.50
C SER A 539 7.78 32.79 15.93
N ARG A 540 7.58 31.73 15.13
CA ARG A 540 6.63 30.63 15.39
C ARG A 540 7.22 29.30 14.92
N PRO A 541 6.90 28.17 15.58
CA PRO A 541 7.45 26.87 15.19
C PRO A 541 6.85 26.32 13.89
N SER A 542 5.70 26.85 13.46
CA SER A 542 5.00 26.45 12.24
C SER A 542 4.39 27.63 11.49
N ILE A 543 4.14 27.42 10.21
CA ILE A 543 3.42 28.33 9.30
C ILE A 543 2.34 27.56 8.57
N SER A 544 1.34 28.25 8.01
CA SER A 544 0.29 27.59 7.23
C SER A 544 0.00 28.31 5.92
N ALA A 545 -0.47 27.55 4.93
CA ALA A 545 -1.03 28.10 3.70
C ALA A 545 -2.36 27.46 3.36
N THR A 546 -3.25 28.28 2.82
CA THR A 546 -4.60 27.85 2.45
C THR A 546 -4.59 27.29 1.03
N LEU A 547 -5.19 26.11 0.88
CA LEU A 547 -5.47 25.45 -0.39
C LEU A 547 -6.99 25.35 -0.57
N GLU A 548 -7.48 25.97 -1.63
CA GLU A 548 -8.89 25.91 -2.03
C GLU A 548 -9.07 24.92 -3.17
N LEU A 549 -10.11 24.09 -3.08
CA LEU A 549 -10.43 23.05 -4.05
C LEU A 549 -11.90 23.11 -4.38
N ASP A 550 -12.21 23.13 -5.68
CA ASP A 550 -13.56 23.06 -6.22
C ASP A 550 -13.78 21.73 -6.93
N PHE A 551 -15.01 21.22 -6.85
CA PHE A 551 -15.35 19.89 -7.34
C PHE A 551 -16.60 19.92 -8.21
N THR A 552 -16.50 19.27 -9.36
CA THR A 552 -17.65 18.95 -10.22
C THR A 552 -17.76 17.45 -10.34
N TYR A 553 -18.97 16.92 -10.18
CA TYR A 553 -19.21 15.48 -10.13
C TYR A 553 -19.97 14.98 -11.34
N GLN A 554 -19.64 13.75 -11.75
CA GLN A 554 -20.48 12.92 -12.58
C GLN A 554 -20.98 11.75 -11.74
N ALA A 555 -22.29 11.53 -11.76
CA ALA A 555 -22.89 10.34 -11.15
C ALA A 555 -22.72 9.16 -12.11
N SER A 556 -22.30 8.03 -11.56
CA SER A 556 -22.29 6.74 -12.25
C SER A 556 -23.35 5.87 -11.60
N LEU A 557 -24.25 5.32 -12.44
CA LEU A 557 -25.26 4.37 -12.01
C LEU A 557 -24.78 2.97 -12.37
N ASP A 558 -24.68 2.13 -11.36
CA ASP A 558 -24.51 0.70 -11.51
C ASP A 558 -25.85 0.00 -11.18
N SER A 559 -25.99 -1.25 -11.60
CA SER A 559 -27.07 -2.15 -11.23
C SER A 559 -27.22 -2.34 -9.71
N ARG A 560 -26.15 -2.11 -8.94
CA ARG A 560 -26.12 -2.26 -7.48
C ARG A 560 -26.34 -0.95 -6.71
N GLY A 561 -26.08 0.21 -7.34
CA GLY A 561 -26.25 1.50 -6.66
C GLY A 561 -25.73 2.68 -7.46
N THR A 562 -25.42 3.78 -6.77
CA THR A 562 -24.85 4.99 -7.36
C THR A 562 -23.52 5.33 -6.68
N TYR A 563 -22.57 5.87 -7.44
CA TYR A 563 -21.37 6.50 -6.90
C TYR A 563 -21.01 7.74 -7.73
N TYR A 564 -20.03 8.51 -7.28
CA TYR A 564 -19.61 9.76 -7.92
C TYR A 564 -18.14 9.76 -8.28
N GLN A 565 -17.83 10.38 -9.41
CA GLN A 565 -16.48 10.66 -9.88
C GLN A 565 -16.30 12.18 -10.02
N ILE A 566 -15.10 12.70 -9.73
CA ILE A 566 -14.77 14.10 -9.99
C ILE A 566 -14.37 14.24 -11.46
N THR A 567 -14.91 15.24 -12.15
CA THR A 567 -14.60 15.52 -13.55
C THR A 567 -13.67 16.72 -13.68
N GLY A 568 -12.83 16.71 -14.72
CA GLY A 568 -11.90 17.81 -15.03
C GLY A 568 -10.65 17.87 -14.15
N ASP A 569 -10.42 16.88 -13.29
CA ASP A 569 -9.24 16.78 -12.43
C ASP A 569 -8.44 15.51 -12.76
N GLY A 570 -7.24 15.67 -13.31
CA GLY A 570 -6.37 14.54 -13.68
C GLY A 570 -5.71 13.83 -12.49
N GLN A 571 -5.96 14.26 -11.25
CA GLN A 571 -5.53 13.59 -10.03
C GLN A 571 -6.69 12.92 -9.28
N ALA A 572 -7.90 12.99 -9.85
CA ALA A 572 -9.07 12.38 -9.27
C ALA A 572 -9.22 10.90 -9.64
N GLY A 573 -9.92 10.18 -8.78
CA GLY A 573 -10.32 8.80 -9.00
C GLY A 573 -11.42 8.40 -8.02
N VAL A 574 -11.69 7.10 -7.94
CA VAL A 574 -12.62 6.53 -6.97
C VAL A 574 -11.83 5.75 -5.93
N GLN A 575 -12.12 5.99 -4.66
CA GLN A 575 -11.51 5.29 -3.55
C GLN A 575 -12.19 3.92 -3.40
N THR A 576 -11.47 2.87 -3.79
CA THR A 576 -11.86 1.47 -3.60
C THR A 576 -11.32 0.97 -2.26
N ALA A 577 -12.18 0.84 -1.25
CA ALA A 577 -11.80 0.27 0.04
C ALA A 577 -12.78 -0.86 0.40
N ALA A 578 -12.27 -2.09 0.45
CA ALA A 578 -13.05 -3.32 0.60
C ALA A 578 -14.20 -3.21 1.61
N GLY A 579 -15.43 -3.47 1.17
CA GLY A 579 -16.63 -3.46 2.02
C GLY A 579 -17.07 -2.06 2.48
N ARG A 580 -16.58 -1.00 1.83
CA ARG A 580 -16.98 0.40 2.09
C ARG A 580 -17.58 1.05 0.84
N PRO A 581 -18.46 2.05 1.00
CA PRO A 581 -18.98 2.83 -0.12
C PRO A 581 -17.85 3.37 -1.01
N LEU A 582 -18.02 3.29 -2.33
CA LEU A 582 -17.19 3.99 -3.29
C LEU A 582 -17.35 5.50 -3.09
N GLN A 583 -16.23 6.21 -3.00
CA GLN A 583 -16.21 7.64 -2.77
C GLN A 583 -15.22 8.31 -3.73
N PRO A 584 -15.56 9.45 -4.35
CA PRO A 584 -14.61 10.20 -5.15
C PRO A 584 -13.46 10.68 -4.27
N PHE A 585 -12.24 10.64 -4.79
CA PHE A 585 -11.10 11.30 -4.17
C PHE A 585 -10.31 12.08 -5.20
N THR A 586 -9.50 13.01 -4.72
CA THR A 586 -8.43 13.65 -5.48
C THR A 586 -7.22 13.87 -4.59
N SER A 587 -6.09 14.26 -5.16
CA SER A 587 -4.89 14.55 -4.40
C SER A 587 -4.05 15.67 -5.00
N ARG A 588 -3.26 16.31 -4.15
CA ARG A 588 -2.37 17.43 -4.52
C ARG A 588 -0.99 17.22 -3.93
N ALA A 589 0.05 17.41 -4.74
CA ALA A 589 1.40 17.58 -4.23
C ALA A 589 1.44 18.85 -3.37
N ILE A 590 1.97 18.75 -2.15
CA ILE A 590 2.04 19.88 -1.20
C ILE A 590 3.44 20.10 -0.64
N ALA A 591 4.43 19.34 -1.11
CA ALA A 591 5.82 19.45 -0.65
C ALA A 591 6.37 20.87 -0.83
N GLN A 592 7.15 21.33 0.14
CA GLN A 592 7.84 22.63 0.12
C GLN A 592 9.33 22.42 0.43
N PRO A 593 10.25 23.14 -0.23
CA PRO A 593 11.67 23.05 0.10
C PRO A 593 11.94 23.40 1.56
N ASP A 594 12.83 22.64 2.21
CA ASP A 594 13.31 22.83 3.59
C ASP A 594 12.23 22.80 4.69
N LEU A 595 11.01 22.40 4.35
CA LEU A 595 9.87 22.31 5.25
C LEU A 595 9.20 20.94 5.14
N LEU A 596 8.49 20.56 6.20
CA LEU A 596 7.62 19.39 6.23
C LEU A 596 6.21 19.86 6.52
N ALA A 597 5.22 19.33 5.81
CA ALA A 597 3.83 19.50 6.17
C ALA A 597 3.54 18.68 7.44
N HIS A 598 2.74 19.17 8.39
CA HIS A 598 2.41 18.44 9.64
C HIS A 598 0.93 18.04 9.72
N GLY A 599 0.03 18.94 9.40
CA GLY A 599 -1.40 18.65 9.39
C GLY A 599 -2.19 19.58 8.48
N ALA A 600 -3.41 19.18 8.15
CA ALA A 600 -4.35 19.97 7.37
C ALA A 600 -5.62 20.20 8.18
N VAL A 601 -6.05 21.46 8.26
CA VAL A 601 -7.27 21.88 8.95
C VAL A 601 -8.30 22.27 7.90
N LEU A 602 -9.47 21.64 7.90
CA LEU A 602 -10.60 22.09 7.08
C LEU A 602 -11.09 23.44 7.63
N VAL A 603 -11.01 24.51 6.84
CA VAL A 603 -11.40 25.87 7.29
C VAL A 603 -12.71 26.37 6.70
N GLY A 604 -13.24 25.63 5.71
CA GLY A 604 -14.52 25.92 5.10
C GLY A 604 -14.87 24.88 4.03
N GLY A 605 -16.11 24.93 3.59
CA GLY A 605 -16.58 24.11 2.48
C GLY A 605 -18.06 24.32 2.21
N THR A 606 -18.47 24.03 0.98
CA THR A 606 -19.86 24.04 0.52
C THR A 606 -20.25 22.61 0.16
N LEU A 607 -21.41 22.16 0.63
CA LEU A 607 -21.86 20.79 0.47
C LEU A 607 -23.35 20.70 0.15
N SER A 608 -23.72 19.61 -0.51
CA SER A 608 -25.11 19.15 -0.68
C SER A 608 -25.28 17.79 -0.02
N THR A 609 -26.52 17.44 0.30
CA THR A 609 -26.86 16.14 0.89
C THR A 609 -27.96 15.47 0.09
N MET A 610 -27.83 14.18 -0.14
CA MET A 610 -28.77 13.34 -0.86
C MET A 610 -29.33 12.29 0.08
N GLN A 611 -30.65 12.32 0.27
CA GLN A 611 -31.37 11.42 1.18
C GLN A 611 -31.77 10.15 0.43
N GLY A 612 -31.77 9.00 1.13
CA GLY A 612 -32.13 7.72 0.53
C GLY A 612 -31.13 7.27 -0.54
N PHE A 613 -29.87 7.69 -0.41
CA PHE A 613 -28.79 7.32 -1.31
C PHE A 613 -28.43 5.85 -1.13
N ASP A 614 -28.27 5.13 -2.24
CA ASP A 614 -27.87 3.73 -2.28
C ASP A 614 -26.45 3.65 -2.85
N PRO A 615 -25.41 3.55 -2.02
CA PRO A 615 -24.03 3.58 -2.48
C PRO A 615 -23.64 2.24 -3.10
N VAL A 616 -22.84 2.29 -4.16
CA VAL A 616 -22.05 1.11 -4.53
C VAL A 616 -20.98 0.86 -3.46
N VAL A 617 -20.87 -0.37 -2.98
CA VAL A 617 -19.90 -0.83 -1.98
C VAL A 617 -18.79 -1.60 -2.67
N ALA A 618 -17.55 -1.16 -2.46
CA ALA A 618 -16.36 -1.76 -3.07
C ALA A 618 -16.23 -3.25 -2.74
N GLN A 619 -15.91 -4.04 -3.75
CA GLN A 619 -15.75 -5.49 -3.64
C GLN A 619 -14.35 -5.88 -4.06
N VAL A 620 -13.67 -6.66 -3.22
CA VAL A 620 -12.39 -7.26 -3.60
C VAL A 620 -12.68 -8.51 -4.41
N LEU A 621 -12.28 -8.51 -5.67
CA LEU A 621 -12.40 -9.65 -6.57
C LEU A 621 -11.04 -10.30 -6.84
N THR A 622 -11.08 -11.59 -7.15
CA THR A 622 -9.96 -12.41 -7.64
C THR A 622 -10.55 -13.48 -8.56
N ASP A 623 -9.71 -14.18 -9.31
CA ASP A 623 -10.09 -15.38 -10.07
C ASP A 623 -10.88 -16.42 -9.26
N ASP A 624 -10.55 -16.58 -7.98
CA ASP A 624 -11.18 -17.55 -7.05
C ASP A 624 -12.50 -17.06 -6.41
N LEU A 625 -12.89 -15.79 -6.56
CA LEU A 625 -14.05 -15.24 -5.86
C LEU A 625 -14.76 -14.16 -6.68
N TYR A 626 -15.98 -14.50 -7.10
CA TYR A 626 -17.03 -13.56 -7.51
C TYR A 626 -18.11 -13.53 -6.43
N LEU A 627 -18.50 -12.33 -6.02
CA LEU A 627 -19.60 -12.17 -5.08
C LEU A 627 -20.92 -12.06 -5.84
N ASP A 628 -21.83 -13.02 -5.62
CA ASP A 628 -23.16 -13.04 -6.24
C ASP A 628 -24.07 -11.88 -5.78
N SER A 629 -23.71 -11.21 -4.68
CA SER A 629 -24.48 -10.11 -4.10
C SER A 629 -23.59 -9.10 -3.40
N GLU A 630 -23.94 -7.83 -3.54
CA GLU A 630 -23.28 -6.73 -2.85
C GLU A 630 -23.40 -6.81 -1.32
N PRO A 631 -22.30 -6.60 -0.56
CA PRO A 631 -22.37 -6.54 0.88
C PRO A 631 -23.05 -5.24 1.34
N ALA A 632 -24.06 -5.36 2.21
CA ALA A 632 -24.71 -4.19 2.79
C ALA A 632 -23.75 -3.40 3.70
N TYR A 633 -23.69 -2.07 3.54
CA TYR A 633 -22.97 -1.18 4.45
C TYR A 633 -23.90 -0.60 5.51
N ALA A 634 -23.98 -1.25 6.67
CA ALA A 634 -24.88 -0.87 7.78
C ALA A 634 -24.17 -0.10 8.92
N ASN A 635 -23.04 0.56 8.64
CA ASN A 635 -22.30 1.31 9.64
C ASN A 635 -22.98 2.67 9.90
N PRO A 636 -23.45 2.96 11.13
CA PRO A 636 -24.13 4.22 11.46
C PRO A 636 -23.17 5.41 11.56
N PHE A 637 -21.86 5.22 11.40
CA PHE A 637 -20.90 6.32 11.38
C PHE A 637 -20.65 6.82 9.95
N THR A 638 -20.40 8.13 9.84
CA THR A 638 -20.04 8.77 8.57
C THR A 638 -18.69 8.26 8.05
N TYR A 639 -18.63 7.90 6.77
CA TYR A 639 -17.43 7.43 6.08
C TYR A 639 -17.11 8.28 4.84
N PRO A 640 -15.83 8.66 4.62
CA PRO A 640 -14.75 8.58 5.59
C PRO A 640 -15.00 9.55 6.75
N ALA A 641 -14.56 9.18 7.95
CA ALA A 641 -14.69 10.03 9.13
C ALA A 641 -13.87 11.33 8.98
N ARG A 642 -12.76 11.28 8.24
CA ARG A 642 -11.93 12.44 7.88
C ARG A 642 -11.88 12.56 6.36
N PRO A 643 -12.32 13.71 5.79
CA PRO A 643 -12.34 13.89 4.34
C PRO A 643 -10.97 14.27 3.76
N ALA A 644 -9.89 14.33 4.57
CA ALA A 644 -8.55 14.59 4.08
C ALA A 644 -7.46 13.95 4.95
N VAL A 645 -6.33 13.61 4.33
CA VAL A 645 -5.11 13.10 4.99
C VAL A 645 -3.87 13.62 4.27
N ILE A 646 -2.78 13.85 5.01
CA ILE A 646 -1.46 14.12 4.44
C ILE A 646 -0.65 12.82 4.49
N ASN A 647 -0.26 12.32 3.32
CA ASN A 647 0.67 11.21 3.18
C ASN A 647 2.07 11.75 2.91
N ARG A 648 3.08 11.16 3.56
CA ARG A 648 4.49 11.56 3.47
C ARG A 648 5.36 10.35 3.20
N LEU A 649 6.40 10.56 2.40
CA LEU A 649 7.36 9.51 2.09
C LEU A 649 8.75 10.09 1.87
N LEU A 650 9.69 9.69 2.72
CA LEU A 650 11.10 10.05 2.62
C LEU A 650 11.82 9.13 1.62
N GLN A 651 12.64 9.71 0.75
CA GLN A 651 13.53 9.01 -0.17
C GLN A 651 14.98 9.01 0.35
N LEU A 652 15.82 8.13 -0.18
CA LEU A 652 17.22 7.98 0.23
C LEU A 652 18.08 9.22 -0.04
N ASP A 653 17.69 10.02 -1.03
CA ASP A 653 18.34 11.30 -1.38
C ASP A 653 17.95 12.43 -0.40
N GLY A 654 17.17 12.14 0.63
CA GLY A 654 16.68 13.11 1.61
C GLY A 654 15.46 13.91 1.14
N THR A 655 14.93 13.64 -0.06
CA THR A 655 13.73 14.31 -0.55
C THR A 655 12.47 13.73 0.08
N MET A 656 11.57 14.60 0.55
CA MET A 656 10.25 14.22 1.05
C MET A 656 9.20 14.41 -0.04
N SER A 657 8.46 13.35 -0.35
CA SER A 657 7.21 13.44 -1.10
C SER A 657 6.05 13.66 -0.14
N GLU A 658 5.24 14.69 -0.38
CA GLU A 658 4.12 15.05 0.48
C GLU A 658 2.88 15.31 -0.36
N ARG A 659 1.78 14.61 -0.03
CA ARG A 659 0.51 14.71 -0.75
C ARG A 659 -0.65 14.91 0.22
N LEU A 660 -1.49 15.91 -0.07
CA LEU A 660 -2.81 16.03 0.55
C LEU A 660 -3.80 15.24 -0.31
N VAL A 661 -4.37 14.18 0.26
CA VAL A 661 -5.46 13.41 -0.35
C VAL A 661 -6.77 13.89 0.24
N VAL A 662 -7.73 14.21 -0.62
CA VAL A 662 -9.04 14.76 -0.24
C VAL A 662 -10.13 13.86 -0.81
N VAL A 663 -11.06 13.44 0.04
CA VAL A 663 -12.27 12.70 -0.29
C VAL A 663 -13.42 13.67 -0.08
N PRO A 664 -13.84 14.44 -1.12
CA PRO A 664 -14.85 15.48 -0.97
C PRO A 664 -16.28 14.92 -0.96
N ALA A 665 -16.45 13.74 -0.36
CA ALA A 665 -17.69 13.01 -0.26
C ALA A 665 -17.74 12.25 1.07
N GLN A 666 -18.94 12.04 1.63
CA GLN A 666 -19.13 11.31 2.87
C GLN A 666 -20.50 10.62 2.90
N PHE A 667 -20.50 9.31 3.16
CA PHE A 667 -21.70 8.50 3.31
C PHE A 667 -22.03 8.22 4.78
N HIS A 668 -23.31 8.32 5.15
CA HIS A 668 -23.85 7.92 6.45
C HIS A 668 -25.02 6.94 6.25
N SER A 669 -24.87 5.70 6.72
CA SER A 669 -25.91 4.68 6.57
C SER A 669 -27.10 4.92 7.51
N VAL A 670 -28.33 4.70 7.02
CA VAL A 670 -29.56 4.85 7.80
C VAL A 670 -30.28 3.50 7.87
N GLY A 671 -30.17 2.83 9.02
CA GLY A 671 -30.81 1.54 9.27
C GLY A 671 -30.02 0.36 8.69
N ALA A 672 -30.70 -0.78 8.50
CA ALA A 672 -30.08 -2.02 8.05
C ALA A 672 -30.15 -2.24 6.53
N SER A 673 -30.75 -1.31 5.79
CA SER A 673 -30.99 -1.45 4.33
C SER A 673 -29.77 -1.15 3.47
N GLY A 674 -28.67 -0.63 4.02
CA GLY A 674 -27.50 -0.19 3.25
C GLY A 674 -27.64 1.22 2.67
N THR A 675 -28.87 1.71 2.49
CA THR A 675 -29.17 3.08 2.05
C THR A 675 -28.95 4.11 3.16
N GLY A 676 -28.70 5.37 2.77
CA GLY A 676 -28.32 6.40 3.72
C GLY A 676 -28.37 7.83 3.17
N VAL A 677 -27.48 8.66 3.71
CA VAL A 677 -27.30 10.06 3.32
C VAL A 677 -25.90 10.23 2.76
N GLU A 678 -25.82 10.64 1.50
CA GLU A 678 -24.56 11.00 0.85
C GLU A 678 -24.37 12.51 0.91
N ARG A 679 -23.17 12.96 1.27
CA ARG A 679 -22.78 14.36 1.36
C ARG A 679 -21.67 14.61 0.35
N LEU A 680 -21.92 15.47 -0.64
CA LEU A 680 -20.91 15.89 -1.61
C LEU A 680 -20.48 17.33 -1.35
N TYR A 681 -19.18 17.57 -1.34
CA TYR A 681 -18.62 18.91 -1.23
C TYR A 681 -18.39 19.48 -2.63
N SER A 682 -19.00 20.62 -2.97
CA SER A 682 -18.70 21.34 -4.21
C SER A 682 -17.44 22.21 -4.08
N ALA A 683 -17.07 22.57 -2.85
CA ALA A 683 -15.86 23.31 -2.54
C ALA A 683 -15.35 22.96 -1.14
N MET A 684 -14.04 22.90 -0.95
CA MET A 684 -13.36 22.73 0.34
C MET A 684 -12.13 23.63 0.42
N ALA A 685 -11.83 24.15 1.60
CA ALA A 685 -10.63 24.93 1.86
C ALA A 685 -9.86 24.36 3.05
N PHE A 686 -8.55 24.17 2.89
CA PHE A 686 -7.67 23.60 3.90
C PHE A 686 -6.53 24.55 4.24
N ASP A 687 -6.27 24.78 5.53
CA ASP A 687 -4.99 25.32 5.97
C ASP A 687 -4.02 24.15 6.18
N VAL A 688 -2.99 24.06 5.35
CA VAL A 688 -1.90 23.08 5.49
C VAL A 688 -0.77 23.72 6.30
N TYR A 689 -0.40 23.08 7.40
CA TYR A 689 0.65 23.53 8.31
C TYR A 689 1.99 22.92 7.93
N TYR A 690 3.05 23.71 8.02
CA TYR A 690 4.42 23.36 7.75
C TYR A 690 5.34 23.76 8.91
N ALA A 691 6.32 22.91 9.21
CA ALA A 691 7.41 23.20 10.14
C ALA A 691 8.79 22.97 9.46
N PRO A 692 9.90 23.45 10.05
CA PRO A 692 11.24 23.16 9.56
C PRO A 692 11.50 21.65 9.40
N PHE A 693 12.28 21.26 8.39
CA PHE A 693 12.51 19.86 8.06
C PHE A 693 13.16 19.01 9.17
N ASP A 694 13.90 19.65 10.08
CA ASP A 694 14.52 19.02 11.25
C ASP A 694 13.57 18.87 12.45
N THR A 695 12.30 19.26 12.31
CA THR A 695 11.27 19.09 13.35
C THR A 695 10.92 17.61 13.52
N THR A 696 11.11 17.08 14.72
CA THR A 696 10.87 15.65 15.03
C THR A 696 9.52 15.39 15.72
N ASP A 697 8.76 16.42 16.05
CA ASP A 697 7.48 16.30 16.73
C ASP A 697 6.32 16.10 15.74
N PHE A 698 5.84 14.86 15.65
CA PHE A 698 4.67 14.46 14.84
C PHE A 698 3.49 13.98 15.70
N VAL A 699 3.56 14.17 17.02
CA VAL A 699 2.48 13.73 17.91
C VAL A 699 1.35 14.73 17.84
N ALA A 700 0.18 14.29 17.37
CA ALA A 700 -0.98 15.16 17.29
C ALA A 700 -1.53 15.51 18.69
N PRO A 701 -2.08 16.73 18.89
CA PRO A 701 -2.63 17.16 20.18
C PRO A 701 -3.80 16.27 20.61
N THR A 702 -3.95 16.01 21.91
CA THR A 702 -5.07 15.20 22.42
C THR A 702 -6.27 16.08 22.76
N ILE A 703 -7.47 15.70 22.30
CA ILE A 703 -8.74 16.29 22.74
C ILE A 703 -9.37 15.37 23.78
N TRP A 704 -9.37 15.80 25.04
CA TRP A 704 -9.88 15.02 26.17
C TRP A 704 -11.40 15.10 26.29
N GLN A 705 -11.97 16.26 25.96
CA GLN A 705 -13.39 16.52 26.17
C GLN A 705 -13.87 17.63 25.24
N ILE A 706 -15.07 17.43 24.69
CA ILE A 706 -15.87 18.49 24.09
C ILE A 706 -17.17 18.57 24.87
N ALA A 707 -17.47 19.74 25.41
CA ALA A 707 -18.68 19.99 26.19
C ALA A 707 -19.43 21.18 25.62
N THR A 708 -20.75 21.05 25.52
CA THR A 708 -21.62 22.10 25.02
C THR A 708 -22.80 22.33 25.96
N TRP A 709 -23.17 23.58 26.20
CA TRP A 709 -24.29 23.93 27.07
C TRP A 709 -24.86 25.34 26.81
N GLY A 710 -26.05 25.57 27.34
CA GLY A 710 -26.73 26.88 27.34
C GLY A 710 -27.96 26.94 26.44
N ASN A 711 -29.00 27.65 26.92
CA ASN A 711 -30.29 27.81 26.22
C ASN A 711 -30.33 29.07 25.30
N GLY A 712 -29.15 29.68 25.05
CA GLY A 712 -28.93 30.86 24.21
C GLY A 712 -27.82 30.58 23.19
N PRO A 713 -26.86 31.50 22.90
CA PRO A 713 -25.67 31.10 22.17
C PRO A 713 -25.03 29.94 22.90
N VAL A 714 -24.80 28.86 22.16
CA VAL A 714 -24.29 27.60 22.70
C VAL A 714 -22.86 27.86 23.13
N THR A 715 -22.55 27.67 24.41
CA THR A 715 -21.16 27.66 24.85
C THR A 715 -20.55 26.33 24.46
N ILE A 716 -19.38 26.38 23.83
CA ILE A 716 -18.55 25.21 23.55
C ILE A 716 -17.25 25.32 24.33
N GLU A 717 -16.87 24.23 24.97
CA GLU A 717 -15.63 24.06 25.72
C GLU A 717 -14.90 22.83 25.18
N VAL A 718 -13.64 23.02 24.81
CA VAL A 718 -12.76 21.98 24.30
C VAL A 718 -11.58 21.87 25.26
N LYS A 719 -11.48 20.74 25.96
CA LYS A 719 -10.32 20.42 26.77
C LYS A 719 -9.32 19.67 25.89
N ALA A 720 -8.14 20.26 25.70
CA ALA A 720 -7.10 19.70 24.85
C ALA A 720 -5.72 20.02 25.40
N SER A 721 -4.77 19.11 25.20
CA SER A 721 -3.39 19.29 25.61
C SER A 721 -2.45 18.71 24.57
N ASP A 722 -1.27 19.29 24.52
CA ASP A 722 -0.13 18.73 23.82
C ASP A 722 1.12 18.94 24.68
N ILE A 723 1.93 17.89 24.82
CA ILE A 723 3.05 17.87 25.78
C ILE A 723 4.34 18.37 25.10
N SER A 724 4.46 18.21 23.79
CA SER A 724 5.69 18.47 23.05
C SER A 724 5.83 19.93 22.60
N SER A 725 4.79 20.48 21.97
CA SER A 725 4.80 21.83 21.37
C SER A 725 3.68 22.76 21.87
N GLY A 726 2.71 22.22 22.61
CA GLY A 726 1.59 22.96 23.19
C GLY A 726 0.53 23.36 22.14
N ILE A 727 -0.63 23.87 22.56
CA ILE A 727 -1.72 24.17 21.62
C ILE A 727 -1.59 25.56 21.00
N GLN A 728 -1.60 25.62 19.66
CA GLN A 728 -1.55 26.84 18.87
C GLN A 728 -2.92 27.36 18.45
N ARG A 729 -3.85 26.47 18.07
CA ARG A 729 -5.14 26.85 17.49
C ARG A 729 -6.23 25.86 17.89
N VAL A 730 -7.43 26.37 18.17
CA VAL A 730 -8.65 25.57 18.33
C VAL A 730 -9.74 26.15 17.44
N LEU A 731 -10.08 25.43 16.38
CA LEU A 731 -11.08 25.83 15.39
C LEU A 731 -12.31 24.95 15.48
N VAL A 732 -13.49 25.56 15.45
CA VAL A 732 -14.77 24.85 15.33
C VAL A 732 -15.43 25.24 14.02
N LEU A 733 -15.62 24.26 13.12
CA LEU A 733 -16.60 24.40 12.05
C LEU A 733 -17.97 23.97 12.57
N HIS A 734 -19.00 24.71 12.23
CA HIS A 734 -20.37 24.40 12.61
C HIS A 734 -21.34 24.81 11.49
N ARG A 735 -22.47 24.12 11.41
CA ARG A 735 -23.54 24.49 10.49
C ARG A 735 -24.89 24.04 11.00
N ALA A 736 -25.93 24.71 10.52
CA ALA A 736 -27.29 24.22 10.65
C ALA A 736 -27.66 23.19 9.59
N ALA A 737 -28.63 22.33 9.89
CA ALA A 737 -29.13 21.34 8.94
C ALA A 737 -29.69 21.99 7.65
N SER A 738 -30.18 23.23 7.75
CA SER A 738 -30.66 24.02 6.60
C SER A 738 -29.54 24.74 5.82
N GLN A 739 -28.30 24.73 6.31
CA GLN A 739 -27.17 25.41 5.69
C GLN A 739 -26.31 24.43 4.89
N THR A 740 -25.90 24.90 3.71
CA THR A 740 -25.01 24.17 2.79
C THR A 740 -23.54 24.55 2.95
N THR A 741 -23.21 25.46 3.87
CA THR A 741 -21.85 25.96 4.06
C THR A 741 -21.42 25.87 5.51
N TRP A 742 -20.14 25.58 5.75
CA TRP A 742 -19.55 25.62 7.08
C TRP A 742 -19.33 27.06 7.54
N SER A 743 -19.81 27.36 8.75
CA SER A 743 -19.40 28.55 9.51
C SER A 743 -18.21 28.20 10.39
N ARG A 744 -17.31 29.16 10.62
CA ARG A 744 -16.09 28.97 11.42
C ARG A 744 -16.10 29.81 12.69
N THR A 745 -15.64 29.23 13.80
CA THR A 745 -15.42 29.92 15.07
C THR A 745 -14.07 29.52 15.65
N GLU A 746 -13.17 30.49 15.86
CA GLU A 746 -11.91 30.29 16.58
C GLU A 746 -12.17 30.39 18.10
N LEU A 747 -11.63 29.44 18.87
CA LEU A 747 -11.75 29.45 20.32
C LEU A 747 -10.42 29.90 20.96
N PRO A 748 -10.42 30.92 21.84
CA PRO A 748 -9.24 31.26 22.61
C PRO A 748 -8.86 30.11 23.55
N TYR A 749 -7.61 29.67 23.49
CA TYR A 749 -7.08 28.59 24.34
C TYR A 749 -6.38 29.16 25.58
N ASN A 750 -6.66 28.56 26.75
CA ASN A 750 -5.99 28.85 28.01
C ASN A 750 -5.10 27.67 28.40
N ALA A 751 -3.79 27.81 28.23
CA ALA A 751 -2.81 26.77 28.52
C ALA A 751 -2.74 26.36 30.00
N VAL A 752 -3.14 27.23 30.94
CA VAL A 752 -3.15 26.89 32.38
C VAL A 752 -4.31 25.95 32.72
N LEU A 753 -5.45 26.14 32.04
CA LEU A 753 -6.64 25.32 32.22
C LEU A 753 -6.74 24.18 31.21
N GLU A 754 -5.82 24.13 30.24
CA GLU A 754 -5.85 23.23 29.08
C GLU A 754 -7.19 23.24 28.34
N THR A 755 -7.81 24.42 28.27
CA THR A 755 -9.21 24.56 27.83
C THR A 755 -9.34 25.73 26.86
N ALA A 756 -10.05 25.50 25.75
CA ALA A 756 -10.54 26.54 24.86
C ALA A 756 -12.07 26.70 25.00
N THR A 757 -12.54 27.94 25.09
CA THR A 757 -13.97 28.21 25.30
C THR A 757 -14.46 29.32 24.38
N GLY A 758 -15.65 29.15 23.80
CA GLY A 758 -16.29 30.20 23.02
C GLY A 758 -17.77 29.94 22.80
N TYR A 759 -18.36 30.70 21.89
CA TYR A 759 -19.80 30.71 21.66
C TYR A 759 -20.12 30.37 20.20
N LEU A 760 -21.04 29.43 20.00
CA LEU A 760 -21.65 29.13 18.71
C LEU A 760 -23.01 29.84 18.61
N PRO A 761 -23.45 30.23 17.39
CA PRO A 761 -24.75 30.85 17.19
C PRO A 761 -25.91 29.98 17.74
N VAL A 762 -26.97 30.62 18.24
CA VAL A 762 -28.07 29.97 18.97
C VAL A 762 -28.80 28.92 18.11
N GLY A 763 -29.10 27.76 18.71
CA GLY A 763 -30.28 26.94 18.42
C GLY A 763 -30.39 26.28 17.04
N SER A 764 -29.32 26.26 16.25
CA SER A 764 -29.35 25.72 14.90
C SER A 764 -28.18 24.83 14.53
N VAL A 765 -27.12 24.70 15.36
CA VAL A 765 -25.97 23.84 15.06
C VAL A 765 -26.40 22.37 15.08
N ALA A 766 -26.57 21.81 13.89
CA ALA A 766 -26.88 20.39 13.70
C ALA A 766 -25.60 19.56 13.70
N GLU A 767 -24.50 20.12 13.23
CA GLU A 767 -23.22 19.43 13.07
C GLU A 767 -22.08 20.38 13.41
N TYR A 768 -21.02 19.84 14.01
CA TYR A 768 -19.78 20.56 14.24
C TYR A 768 -18.54 19.68 14.08
N LEU A 769 -17.41 20.32 13.79
CA LEU A 769 -16.09 19.72 13.67
C LEU A 769 -15.12 20.54 14.52
N VAL A 770 -14.55 19.93 15.55
CA VAL A 770 -13.51 20.54 16.38
C VAL A 770 -12.14 20.10 15.86
N GLN A 771 -11.27 21.06 15.60
CA GLN A 771 -9.91 20.85 15.11
C GLN A 771 -8.93 21.59 16.02
N VAL A 772 -7.96 20.86 16.56
CA VAL A 772 -6.93 21.39 17.45
C VAL A 772 -5.58 21.25 16.75
N VAL A 773 -4.81 22.33 16.73
CA VAL A 773 -3.47 22.40 16.14
C VAL A 773 -2.46 22.69 17.24
N ASP A 774 -1.37 21.94 17.29
CA ASP A 774 -0.26 22.19 18.20
C ASP A 774 0.73 23.25 17.66
N GLY A 775 1.83 23.51 18.37
CA GLY A 775 2.82 24.52 18.04
C GLY A 775 3.59 24.25 16.74
N VAL A 776 3.80 22.98 16.39
CA VAL A 776 4.51 22.56 15.17
C VAL A 776 3.56 22.23 14.01
N GLY A 777 2.24 22.30 14.24
CA GLY A 777 1.24 22.18 13.18
C GLY A 777 0.62 20.78 13.05
N ASN A 778 0.81 19.88 14.01
CA ASN A 778 0.08 18.61 14.04
C ASN A 778 -1.39 18.87 14.40
N VAL A 779 -2.29 18.07 13.82
CA VAL A 779 -3.74 18.33 13.87
C VAL A 779 -4.50 17.12 14.39
N THR A 780 -5.39 17.36 15.36
CA THR A 780 -6.43 16.41 15.76
C THR A 780 -7.80 16.96 15.43
N THR A 781 -8.65 16.11 14.85
CA THR A 781 -9.99 16.46 14.40
C THR A 781 -11.01 15.49 14.98
N ILE A 782 -12.09 16.02 15.56
CA ILE A 782 -13.24 15.27 16.06
C ILE A 782 -14.52 15.90 15.51
N ALA A 783 -15.37 15.07 14.88
CA ALA A 783 -16.72 15.45 14.46
C ALA A 783 -17.73 15.12 15.57
N GLY A 784 -18.80 15.92 15.65
CA GLY A 784 -19.91 15.67 16.55
C GLY A 784 -21.25 16.08 15.95
N ASP A 785 -22.29 15.32 16.30
CA ASP A 785 -23.66 15.56 15.86
C ASP A 785 -24.47 16.18 16.99
N SER A 786 -25.27 17.19 16.63
CA SER A 786 -26.20 17.92 17.48
C SER A 786 -25.58 18.55 18.73
N VAL A 787 -25.66 19.87 18.85
CA VAL A 787 -25.38 20.50 20.13
C VAL A 787 -26.66 20.48 20.97
N VAL A 788 -26.84 19.43 21.78
CA VAL A 788 -27.88 19.43 22.80
C VAL A 788 -27.41 20.32 23.94
N ALA A 789 -28.16 21.38 24.26
CA ALA A 789 -27.95 22.18 25.45
C ALA A 789 -28.19 21.33 26.71
N SER A 790 -27.18 20.55 27.10
CA SER A 790 -27.21 19.79 28.35
C SER A 790 -26.81 20.73 29.49
N PRO A 791 -27.54 20.77 30.63
CA PRO A 791 -27.04 21.45 31.81
C PRO A 791 -25.72 20.80 32.22
N ARG A 792 -24.70 21.61 32.54
CA ARG A 792 -23.42 21.13 33.08
C ARG A 792 -23.71 20.20 34.28
N MET A 793 -23.59 18.89 34.10
CA MET A 793 -23.58 17.97 35.23
C MET A 793 -22.19 18.03 35.85
N ALA A 794 -22.05 18.81 36.91
CA ALA A 794 -20.89 18.76 37.78
C ALA A 794 -20.90 17.42 38.51
N ILE A 795 -20.09 16.46 38.07
CA ILE A 795 -19.76 15.30 38.90
C ILE A 795 -18.78 15.80 39.97
N TYR A 796 -19.29 15.99 41.19
CA TYR A 796 -18.46 16.21 42.37
C TYR A 796 -17.75 14.89 42.69
N LEU A 797 -16.47 14.79 42.31
CA LEU A 797 -15.57 13.81 42.92
C LEU A 797 -15.18 14.35 44.31
N PRO A 798 -15.37 13.60 45.41
CA PRO A 798 -14.87 14.01 46.71
C PRO A 798 -13.35 14.07 46.64
N ILE A 799 -12.80 15.26 46.88
CA ILE A 799 -11.38 15.49 47.08
C ILE A 799 -10.95 14.66 48.29
N THR A 800 -10.20 13.58 48.10
CA THR A 800 -9.32 13.07 49.14
C THR A 800 -8.07 13.94 49.14
N GLN A 801 -7.94 14.77 50.18
CA GLN A 801 -6.72 15.53 50.42
C GLN A 801 -5.54 14.58 50.70
N ARG A 802 -4.49 14.76 49.87
CA ARG A 802 -3.09 14.31 49.98
C ARG A 802 -2.77 12.97 50.62
#